data_AF-A0A0A8UKS3-F1
#
_entry.id   AF-A0A0A8UKS3-F1
#
_cell.length_a   1.000
_cell.length_b   1.000
_cell.length_c   1.000
_cell.angle_alpha   90.00
_cell.angle_beta   90.00
_cell.angle_gamma   90.00
#
_symmetry.space_group_name_H-M   'P 1'
#
loop_
_entity.id
_entity.type
_entity.pdbx_description
1 polymer ?
#
loop_
_entity_poly.entity_id
_entity_poly.type
_entity_poly.pdbx_seq_one_letter_code
_entity_poly.pdbx_strand_id
1 'polypeptide(L)'
;MSGSAMPTYKGLELEKFKDKTGGKNKGDVDGFYRAKNGEKFLIKQPADRKELFTELFAGLLLKQFSERLIKGLIDEGKLQDGAEKSLIFAEAIQLDDGSYALIQPFVSFIELFRIIGTGYKDDSDRDALWEIINGPSAYPALTHSGQYFGLSLSLMFSLLLGAYSVHSANIARLIPAIANPLEAFFSQFARIDWGDAFRLFASEANNKDILFPAEYEGFFNFKKITKGYIQNYQNIFGLFTSIAEKGLLIEKRAKALSNGSVANFFSSAVLEAFRQMPKDLFQHKTKPELVDEEKKGKAKTVDELDQQTKKELAKYLAIPSFEHVTFGEGGNYAEVAAEFAKVLEQRLTKITQLKEQHAPQEDLYQSVLFTASNPFKLIDETTIFSDFVTTLDSYINKKGELNLKQAIAVNFDELNLTQVAEQYNHYIDLLASQTESFRLWPHDAASNRNLLATGHEYVPGLQKGHAFVPYYRESTILRRLSTIDTKTLGIYRFVPYEEPSRKYGHDYGDSVWKKMDQVASSGNAVIGFLKVVQKMQKFISQEIKSNKVQLSQEEITEKYKVMEPSLSDLSNAIIAFNKAREALSSLFTNPDPCETPDYESSFFYPISDKELHALDGLQLATICFEELNAVEESLLLFRIINDSTLWGIMDQAITDSKQMFFAREDNIERKYTKLYELHAKITSFHTLEEQFTKASSLEEKAAALEILEKMATQLPAKFQGALTKNIDAAREKLSIQQSLFEEYRLSLEVFDRAEDKIGAFESLQTTFKALPLFLQTQFRQQFNDARVLATFKQHFSSFKAADSKDEIYLKLLEIYKQLPARYQDAEVGTMSEAVGEIWKEKVRALDEISDKTPGWLGLKQEYFTDLQAFFDSLPKTIGDKFKEKFTQLSYENGFYQGLEVYNSLTTVAAKIHGLPALKDKADTCQSNSFIQQVFSETRETNDHLSILQEKGLITADAESQKVEDSLATLKRKIAGLKEPAYSNFIDAVIHDKTLWEAVQASKKAVFSNEIISDLLALKDFLDKKLAINKRGEFGQDYSMSLNKFYETAVAIRLSTSSPKDQAHAIIKAAHHEFAHRDSGKRLIADIIMTISVVGLFIGVGRLLSGRSFFFSQAKTERETEFTTQWLQNAEKEDEDTRIIVTPPAA
;
A
#
# COMPACT_ATOMS: atom_id res chain seq x y z
N MET A 1 40.41 15.26 64.18
CA MET A 1 40.81 16.31 63.22
C MET A 1 42.13 16.89 63.69
N SER A 2 43.25 16.23 63.38
CA SER A 2 44.59 16.80 63.53
C SER A 2 44.83 17.67 62.30
N GLY A 3 45.08 18.97 62.47
CA GLY A 3 45.35 19.88 61.37
C GLY A 3 46.57 19.43 60.58
N SER A 4 46.36 18.94 59.35
CA SER A 4 47.43 18.83 58.36
C SER A 4 47.81 20.26 57.96
N ALA A 5 49.09 20.61 58.03
CA ALA A 5 49.51 21.91 57.55
C ALA A 5 49.25 21.98 56.02
N MET A 6 48.96 23.19 55.53
CA MET A 6 48.67 23.39 54.12
C MET A 6 49.99 23.50 53.36
N PRO A 7 50.23 22.70 52.30
CA PRO A 7 51.47 22.78 51.55
C PRO A 7 51.65 24.18 50.94
N THR A 8 52.88 24.68 50.91
CA THR A 8 53.21 26.00 50.36
C THR A 8 53.99 25.90 49.06
N TYR A 9 53.63 26.72 48.08
CA TYR A 9 54.30 26.77 46.78
C TYR A 9 54.52 28.20 46.32
N LYS A 10 55.78 28.57 46.02
CA LYS A 10 56.17 29.94 45.63
C LYS A 10 55.62 31.03 46.57
N GLY A 11 55.55 30.73 47.88
CA GLY A 11 55.02 31.63 48.91
C GLY A 11 53.48 31.64 49.06
N LEU A 12 52.77 30.78 48.32
CA LEU A 12 51.31 30.65 48.38
C LEU A 12 50.91 29.42 49.19
N GLU A 13 49.99 29.58 50.14
CA GLU A 13 49.32 28.47 50.82
C GLU A 13 48.30 27.80 49.89
N LEU A 14 48.33 26.46 49.84
CA LEU A 14 47.48 25.66 48.95
C LEU A 14 46.43 24.87 49.74
N GLU A 15 45.16 25.07 49.41
CA GLU A 15 44.03 24.32 50.00
C GLU A 15 43.56 23.22 49.03
N LYS A 16 43.49 21.97 49.50
CA LYS A 16 42.95 20.85 48.71
C LYS A 16 41.44 20.98 48.60
N PHE A 17 40.90 21.07 47.38
CA PHE A 17 39.46 21.23 47.17
C PHE A 17 38.80 20.04 46.46
N LYS A 18 39.58 19.12 45.88
CA LYS A 18 39.05 17.94 45.20
C LYS A 18 40.08 16.81 45.14
N ASP A 19 39.66 15.58 45.38
CA ASP A 19 40.49 14.40 45.12
C ASP A 19 40.57 14.12 43.61
N LYS A 20 41.71 13.57 43.15
CA LYS A 20 41.79 13.10 41.77
C LYS A 20 41.12 11.74 41.64
N THR A 21 40.40 11.53 40.53
CA THR A 21 39.59 10.33 40.28
C THR A 21 40.32 9.27 39.46
N GLY A 22 41.39 9.63 38.75
CA GLY A 22 42.19 8.75 37.89
C GLY A 22 43.70 8.76 38.19
N GLY A 23 44.44 7.79 37.64
CA GLY A 23 45.89 7.63 37.79
C GLY A 23 46.33 6.63 38.86
N LYS A 24 47.62 6.24 38.83
CA LYS A 24 48.18 5.16 39.68
C LYS A 24 48.41 5.54 41.15
N ASN A 25 48.60 6.82 41.45
CA ASN A 25 48.89 7.28 42.81
C ASN A 25 47.57 7.67 43.52
N LYS A 26 47.30 7.18 44.73
CA LYS A 26 46.07 7.46 45.51
C LYS A 26 46.40 7.80 46.97
N GLY A 27 47.50 8.52 47.21
CA GLY A 27 47.90 8.96 48.54
C GLY A 27 47.06 10.15 49.03
N ASP A 28 47.09 10.42 50.33
CA ASP A 28 46.30 11.49 50.97
C ASP A 28 46.61 12.88 50.39
N VAL A 29 47.84 13.10 49.90
CA VAL A 29 48.29 14.36 49.28
C VAL A 29 47.98 14.47 47.79
N ASP A 30 47.53 13.40 47.13
CA ASP A 30 47.16 13.44 45.72
C ASP A 30 45.83 14.19 45.53
N GLY A 31 45.80 15.21 44.68
CA GLY A 31 44.55 15.89 44.35
C GLY A 31 44.71 17.29 43.77
N PHE A 32 43.60 18.01 43.69
CA PHE A 32 43.51 19.36 43.17
C PHE A 32 43.51 20.38 44.30
N TYR A 33 44.39 21.35 44.17
CA TYR A 33 44.67 22.38 45.17
C TYR A 33 44.40 23.77 44.58
N ARG A 34 44.02 24.71 45.44
CA ARG A 34 43.78 26.10 45.08
C ARG A 34 44.53 27.03 46.04
N ALA A 35 45.22 28.02 45.48
CA ALA A 35 45.82 29.11 46.23
C ALA A 35 44.81 30.24 46.49
N LYS A 36 45.09 31.08 47.50
CA LYS A 36 44.22 32.25 47.84
C LYS A 36 44.01 33.23 46.69
N ASN A 37 44.97 33.34 45.76
CA ASN A 37 44.87 34.19 44.55
C ASN A 37 43.99 33.57 43.44
N GLY A 38 43.45 32.36 43.65
CA GLY A 38 42.60 31.67 42.68
C GLY A 38 43.35 30.69 41.76
N GLU A 39 44.69 30.65 41.78
CA GLU A 39 45.46 29.69 40.99
C GLU A 39 45.18 28.26 41.45
N LYS A 40 45.07 27.35 40.49
CA LYS A 40 44.75 25.94 40.72
C LYS A 40 45.91 25.06 40.27
N PHE A 41 46.15 24.00 41.03
CA PHE A 41 47.24 23.07 40.82
C PHE A 41 46.75 21.63 40.98
N LEU A 42 47.44 20.70 40.34
CA LEU A 42 47.36 19.28 40.63
C LEU A 42 48.66 18.89 41.35
N ILE A 43 48.53 18.29 42.54
CA ILE A 43 49.66 17.72 43.27
C ILE A 43 49.56 16.20 43.16
N LYS A 44 50.67 15.57 42.77
CA LYS A 44 50.80 14.11 42.76
C LYS A 44 52.08 13.67 43.46
N GLN A 45 52.01 12.63 44.28
CA GLN A 45 53.18 12.05 44.93
C GLN A 45 53.46 10.66 44.34
N PRO A 46 54.43 10.52 43.41
CA PRO A 46 54.79 9.23 42.87
C PRO A 46 55.29 8.27 43.95
N ALA A 47 54.80 7.02 43.92
CA ALA A 47 55.29 5.98 44.81
C ALA A 47 56.71 5.51 44.44
N ASP A 48 57.05 5.51 43.14
CA ASP A 48 58.41 5.22 42.64
C ASP A 48 59.24 6.51 42.62
N ARG A 49 60.36 6.51 43.35
CA ARG A 49 61.30 7.64 43.40
C ARG A 49 62.00 7.88 42.06
N LYS A 50 62.08 6.86 41.19
CA LYS A 50 62.56 7.04 39.82
C LYS A 50 61.58 7.89 39.02
N GLU A 51 60.28 7.63 39.13
CA GLU A 51 59.23 8.40 38.48
C GLU A 51 59.19 9.85 39.01
N LEU A 52 59.37 10.03 40.33
CA LEU A 52 59.54 11.36 40.93
C LEU A 52 60.71 12.12 40.30
N PHE A 53 61.88 11.48 40.14
CA PHE A 53 63.02 12.10 39.50
C PHE A 53 62.81 12.35 38.00
N THR A 54 62.37 11.36 37.24
CA THR A 54 62.25 11.48 35.77
C THR A 54 61.24 12.54 35.38
N GLU A 55 60.11 12.61 36.07
CA GLU A 55 59.09 13.61 35.78
C GLU A 55 59.50 15.01 36.25
N LEU A 56 60.11 15.14 37.43
CA LEU A 56 60.65 16.42 37.90
C LEU A 56 61.74 16.93 36.95
N PHE A 57 62.66 16.07 36.54
CA PHE A 57 63.76 16.44 35.66
C PHE A 57 63.28 16.85 34.28
N ALA A 58 62.36 16.06 33.70
CA ALA A 58 61.70 16.41 32.45
C ALA A 58 60.99 17.75 32.59
N GLY A 59 60.29 17.99 33.70
CA GLY A 59 59.56 19.23 33.90
C GLY A 59 60.45 20.47 34.05
N LEU A 60 61.56 20.36 34.80
CA LEU A 60 62.55 21.43 34.91
C LEU A 60 63.25 21.72 33.57
N LEU A 61 63.56 20.68 32.78
CA LEU A 61 64.10 20.87 31.42
C LEU A 61 63.09 21.51 30.47
N LEU A 62 61.84 21.06 30.48
CA LEU A 62 60.76 21.66 29.68
C LEU A 62 60.50 23.10 30.09
N LYS A 63 60.61 23.45 31.37
CA LYS A 63 60.59 24.84 31.84
C LYS A 63 61.71 25.65 31.21
N GLN A 64 62.96 25.15 31.23
CA GLN A 64 64.09 25.83 30.59
C GLN A 64 63.89 25.99 29.08
N PHE A 65 63.38 24.98 28.39
CA PHE A 65 63.10 25.05 26.95
C PHE A 65 61.93 25.98 26.65
N SER A 66 60.88 25.94 27.46
CA SER A 66 59.72 26.81 27.34
C SER A 66 60.12 28.27 27.48
N GLU A 67 60.87 28.62 28.53
CA GLU A 67 61.29 29.99 28.83
C GLU A 67 62.32 30.54 27.85
N ARG A 68 63.31 29.71 27.44
CA ARG A 68 64.45 30.19 26.64
C ARG A 68 64.23 29.99 25.13
N LEU A 69 63.61 28.88 24.74
CA LEU A 69 63.38 28.56 23.32
C LEU A 69 61.98 28.95 22.88
N ILE A 70 60.94 28.38 23.49
CA ILE A 70 59.58 28.46 22.95
C ILE A 70 59.03 29.88 23.04
N LYS A 71 59.06 30.52 24.21
CA LYS A 71 58.60 31.91 24.36
C LYS A 71 59.29 32.86 23.39
N GLY A 72 60.60 32.72 23.21
CA GLY A 72 61.28 33.58 22.26
C GLY A 72 61.06 33.23 20.79
N LEU A 73 60.70 31.98 20.46
CA LEU A 73 60.20 31.65 19.11
C LEU A 73 58.79 32.21 18.88
N ILE A 74 57.96 32.28 19.93
CA ILE A 74 56.65 32.96 19.91
C ILE A 74 56.85 34.47 19.70
N ASP A 75 57.73 35.10 20.49
CA ASP A 75 58.07 36.53 20.37
C ASP A 75 58.63 36.88 18.97
N GLU A 76 59.28 35.92 18.30
CA GLU A 76 59.78 36.05 16.92
C GLU A 76 58.74 35.73 15.84
N GLY A 77 57.50 35.37 16.22
CA GLY A 77 56.44 34.96 15.30
C GLY A 77 56.68 33.62 14.59
N LYS A 78 57.56 32.77 15.13
CA LYS A 78 57.92 31.45 14.55
C LYS A 78 57.14 30.28 15.17
N LEU A 79 56.44 30.51 16.28
CA LEU A 79 55.50 29.57 16.90
C LEU A 79 54.22 30.33 17.32
N GLN A 80 53.08 29.63 17.35
CA GLN A 80 51.78 30.18 17.73
C GLN A 80 51.78 30.73 19.18
N ASP A 81 51.08 31.83 19.41
CA ASP A 81 50.80 32.32 20.76
C ASP A 81 50.14 31.22 21.62
N GLY A 82 50.69 31.00 22.81
CA GLY A 82 50.22 29.94 23.70
C GLY A 82 50.79 28.56 23.39
N ALA A 83 51.68 28.40 22.39
CA ALA A 83 52.31 27.10 22.08
C ALA A 83 53.07 26.51 23.28
N GLU A 84 53.58 27.34 24.18
CA GLU A 84 54.20 26.94 25.45
C GLU A 84 53.26 26.14 26.35
N LYS A 85 51.94 26.37 26.25
CA LYS A 85 50.91 25.63 27.02
C LYS A 85 50.75 24.18 26.57
N SER A 86 51.29 23.82 25.41
CA SER A 86 51.34 22.43 24.93
C SER A 86 52.31 21.56 25.76
N LEU A 87 53.22 22.20 26.49
CA LEU A 87 54.20 21.56 27.36
C LEU A 87 53.73 21.69 28.81
N ILE A 88 52.86 20.78 29.24
CA ILE A 88 52.44 20.72 30.65
C ILE A 88 53.52 19.98 31.42
N PHE A 89 54.13 20.63 32.40
CA PHE A 89 55.23 20.07 33.18
C PHE A 89 55.04 20.26 34.69
N ALA A 90 55.73 19.42 35.46
CA ALA A 90 55.74 19.47 36.91
C ALA A 90 56.99 20.19 37.46
N GLU A 91 56.81 20.85 38.61
CA GLU A 91 57.88 21.34 39.49
C GLU A 91 57.84 20.56 40.82
N ALA A 92 58.87 20.70 41.66
CA ALA A 92 58.90 20.07 42.97
C ALA A 92 58.10 20.89 43.99
N ILE A 93 57.38 20.22 44.88
CA ILE A 93 56.81 20.80 46.09
C ILE A 93 57.22 19.95 47.29
N GLN A 94 57.69 20.60 48.36
CA GLN A 94 58.01 19.92 49.62
C GLN A 94 56.73 19.78 50.45
N LEU A 95 56.53 18.60 51.01
CA LEU A 95 55.45 18.28 51.92
C LEU A 95 55.88 18.51 53.38
N ASP A 96 54.91 18.55 54.29
CA ASP A 96 55.14 18.76 55.72
C ASP A 96 56.08 17.70 56.35
N ASP A 97 56.09 16.49 55.80
CA ASP A 97 56.96 15.40 56.26
C ASP A 97 58.39 15.48 55.73
N GLY A 98 58.75 16.58 55.07
CA GLY A 98 60.05 16.82 54.44
C GLY A 98 60.23 16.14 53.09
N SER A 99 59.33 15.23 52.70
CA SER A 99 59.40 14.55 51.41
C SER A 99 58.87 15.40 50.26
N TYR A 100 59.18 15.00 49.03
CA TYR A 100 58.78 15.75 47.83
C TYR A 100 57.62 15.09 47.08
N ALA A 101 56.79 15.96 46.50
CA ALA A 101 55.77 15.64 45.51
C ALA A 101 55.95 16.51 44.26
N LEU A 102 55.15 16.24 43.23
CA LEU A 102 55.13 16.97 41.97
C LEU A 102 53.91 17.88 41.94
N ILE A 103 54.14 19.16 41.65
CA ILE A 103 53.09 20.15 41.44
C ILE A 103 53.05 20.58 39.97
N GLN A 104 51.86 20.56 39.38
CA GLN A 104 51.61 20.96 37.99
C GLN A 104 50.44 21.95 37.91
N PRO A 105 50.41 22.85 36.91
CA PRO A 105 49.28 23.75 36.71
C PRO A 105 47.99 22.98 36.43
N PHE A 106 46.87 23.47 36.92
CA PHE A 106 45.55 22.92 36.58
C PHE A 106 45.17 23.34 35.16
N VAL A 107 44.97 22.37 34.28
CA VAL A 107 44.60 22.59 32.87
C VAL A 107 43.33 21.82 32.57
N SER A 108 42.39 22.46 31.88
CA SER A 108 41.19 21.80 31.35
C SER A 108 41.50 21.20 29.99
N PHE A 109 41.16 19.92 29.80
CA PHE A 109 41.44 19.21 28.55
C PHE A 109 40.45 18.06 28.33
N ILE A 110 40.47 17.52 27.11
CA ILE A 110 39.79 16.28 26.71
C ILE A 110 40.88 15.28 26.31
N GLU A 111 40.92 14.11 26.95
CA GLU A 111 41.86 13.05 26.59
C GLU A 111 41.64 12.57 25.16
N LEU A 112 42.73 12.17 24.49
CA LEU A 112 42.67 11.80 23.08
C LEU A 112 41.72 10.63 22.84
N PHE A 113 41.67 9.63 23.74
CA PHE A 113 40.86 8.43 23.51
C PHE A 113 39.36 8.72 23.38
N ARG A 114 38.90 9.82 23.99
CA ARG A 114 37.53 10.34 23.86
C ARG A 114 37.28 10.98 22.49
N ILE A 115 38.32 11.53 21.88
CA ILE A 115 38.26 12.19 20.55
C ILE A 115 38.27 11.15 19.43
N ILE A 116 39.16 10.15 19.52
CA ILE A 116 39.35 9.13 18.49
C ILE A 116 38.55 7.84 18.72
N GLY A 117 37.70 7.81 19.77
CA GLY A 117 36.80 6.68 20.05
C GLY A 117 37.50 5.40 20.48
N THR A 118 38.63 5.50 21.20
CA THR A 118 39.43 4.34 21.65
C THR A 118 39.25 3.99 23.12
N GLY A 119 38.26 4.57 23.80
CA GLY A 119 37.94 4.30 25.20
C GLY A 119 37.24 2.96 25.45
N TYR A 120 37.33 2.46 26.69
CA TYR A 120 36.42 1.40 27.15
C TYR A 120 34.95 1.88 27.10
N LYS A 121 34.01 0.93 27.08
CA LYS A 121 32.55 1.24 27.07
C LYS A 121 32.08 2.05 28.28
N ASP A 122 32.83 2.02 29.38
CA ASP A 122 32.54 2.79 30.60
C ASP A 122 33.24 4.16 30.64
N ASP A 123 33.95 4.54 29.57
CA ASP A 123 34.62 5.83 29.38
C ASP A 123 35.66 6.16 30.48
N SER A 124 36.20 5.11 31.12
CA SER A 124 37.13 5.23 32.25
C SER A 124 38.59 5.49 31.85
N ASP A 125 39.08 4.85 30.78
CA ASP A 125 40.42 4.97 30.19
C ASP A 125 40.38 4.42 28.75
N ARG A 126 41.49 4.52 28.03
CA ARG A 126 41.72 3.89 26.71
C ARG A 126 41.69 2.35 26.78
N ASP A 127 41.12 1.72 25.76
CA ASP A 127 41.30 0.30 25.48
C ASP A 127 42.65 0.10 24.78
N ALA A 128 43.66 -0.29 25.57
CA ALA A 128 45.02 -0.46 25.08
C ALA A 128 45.10 -1.47 23.92
N LEU A 129 44.35 -2.57 23.96
CA LEU A 129 44.38 -3.59 22.90
C LEU A 129 43.73 -3.09 21.61
N TRP A 130 42.60 -2.38 21.74
CA TRP A 130 41.94 -1.76 20.59
C TRP A 130 42.85 -0.73 19.93
N GLU A 131 43.49 0.13 20.73
CA GLU A 131 44.37 1.19 20.26
C GLU A 131 45.65 0.65 19.63
N ILE A 132 46.16 -0.50 20.09
CA ILE A 132 47.28 -1.19 19.44
C ILE A 132 46.92 -1.65 18.02
N ILE A 133 45.70 -2.17 17.83
CA ILE A 133 45.27 -2.76 16.55
C ILE A 133 44.83 -1.69 15.56
N ASN A 134 44.04 -0.71 16.04
CA ASN A 134 43.35 0.28 15.21
C ASN A 134 43.93 1.70 15.34
N GLY A 135 44.92 1.92 16.21
CA GLY A 135 45.52 3.23 16.48
C GLY A 135 45.98 3.97 15.22
N PRO A 136 46.79 3.36 14.34
CA PRO A 136 47.24 4.03 13.12
C PRO A 136 46.09 4.50 12.21
N SER A 137 44.96 3.78 12.18
CA SER A 137 43.76 4.20 11.42
C SER A 137 42.88 5.22 12.16
N ALA A 138 42.93 5.25 13.49
CA ALA A 138 42.08 6.11 14.31
C ALA A 138 42.71 7.49 14.58
N TYR A 139 44.02 7.57 14.68
CA TYR A 139 44.77 8.81 14.97
C TYR A 139 44.71 9.90 13.88
N PRO A 140 44.45 9.61 12.59
CA PRO A 140 44.09 10.64 11.62
C PRO A 140 42.86 11.47 12.05
N ALA A 141 41.95 10.92 12.87
CA ALA A 141 40.78 11.68 13.32
C ALA A 141 41.12 12.90 14.20
N LEU A 142 42.36 13.00 14.68
CA LEU A 142 42.87 14.19 15.37
C LEU A 142 42.92 15.44 14.48
N THR A 143 42.89 15.25 13.16
CA THR A 143 42.91 16.33 12.18
C THR A 143 41.50 16.67 11.65
N HIS A 144 40.46 15.92 12.03
CA HIS A 144 39.10 16.13 11.51
C HIS A 144 38.41 17.39 12.04
N SER A 145 38.92 18.00 13.11
CA SER A 145 38.35 19.21 13.74
C SER A 145 38.94 20.53 13.20
N GLY A 146 39.56 20.50 12.01
CA GLY A 146 40.18 21.68 11.39
C GLY A 146 41.65 21.88 11.81
N GLN A 147 42.12 23.13 11.81
CA GLN A 147 43.50 23.46 12.13
C GLN A 147 43.84 23.13 13.62
N TYR A 148 45.02 22.58 13.84
CA TYR A 148 45.50 22.21 15.17
C TYR A 148 46.98 22.57 15.35
N PHE A 149 47.38 22.86 16.59
CA PHE A 149 48.78 23.11 16.94
C PHE A 149 49.15 22.41 18.25
N GLY A 150 50.43 22.43 18.61
CA GLY A 150 50.94 21.80 19.84
C GLY A 150 51.20 20.29 19.75
N LEU A 151 50.54 19.55 18.85
CA LEU A 151 50.76 18.09 18.69
C LEU A 151 52.20 17.77 18.26
N SER A 152 52.66 18.36 17.15
CA SER A 152 54.03 18.18 16.66
C SER A 152 55.07 18.70 17.66
N LEU A 153 54.76 19.76 18.42
CA LEU A 153 55.65 20.27 19.46
C LEU A 153 55.78 19.28 20.64
N SER A 154 54.65 18.75 21.11
CA SER A 154 54.58 17.77 22.20
C SER A 154 55.30 16.46 21.83
N LEU A 155 55.10 15.96 20.61
CA LEU A 155 55.77 14.76 20.12
C LEU A 155 57.27 14.99 19.88
N MET A 156 57.65 16.15 19.35
CA MET A 156 59.06 16.50 19.18
C MET A 156 59.81 16.51 20.51
N PHE A 157 59.27 17.13 21.57
CA PHE A 157 59.90 17.08 22.90
C PHE A 157 59.84 15.68 23.53
N SER A 158 58.81 14.89 23.24
CA SER A 158 58.77 13.47 23.62
C SER A 158 59.92 12.68 23.00
N LEU A 159 60.19 12.90 21.71
CA LEU A 159 61.32 12.33 20.99
C LEU A 159 62.67 12.91 21.42
N LEU A 160 62.73 14.16 21.90
CA LEU A 160 63.97 14.76 22.38
C LEU A 160 64.37 14.19 23.75
N LEU A 161 63.40 13.97 24.65
CA LEU A 161 63.60 13.50 26.02
C LEU A 161 63.56 11.96 26.15
N GLY A 162 63.20 11.23 25.10
CA GLY A 162 63.05 9.77 25.15
C GLY A 162 61.85 9.30 25.95
N ALA A 163 60.75 10.04 25.86
CA ALA A 163 59.49 9.75 26.52
C ALA A 163 58.52 9.12 25.50
N TYR A 164 58.54 7.80 25.34
CA TYR A 164 57.88 7.08 24.25
C TYR A 164 56.42 6.67 24.50
N SER A 165 55.89 6.86 25.71
CA SER A 165 54.52 6.52 26.11
C SER A 165 53.50 7.60 25.69
N VAL A 166 53.51 7.97 24.41
CA VAL A 166 52.62 9.00 23.81
C VAL A 166 51.26 8.45 23.37
N HIS A 167 50.66 7.56 24.16
CA HIS A 167 49.35 7.00 23.86
C HIS A 167 48.21 8.00 24.11
N SER A 168 46.99 7.62 23.72
CA SER A 168 45.79 8.44 23.77
C SER A 168 45.37 8.98 25.16
N ALA A 169 45.85 8.37 26.26
CA ALA A 169 45.66 8.91 27.61
C ALA A 169 46.71 9.94 28.06
N ASN A 170 47.86 10.05 27.37
CA ASN A 170 48.95 10.98 27.74
C ASN A 170 49.01 12.22 26.84
N ILE A 171 48.26 12.21 25.75
CA ILE A 171 48.04 13.35 24.87
C ILE A 171 46.59 13.80 25.05
N ALA A 172 46.36 15.11 25.10
CA ALA A 172 45.03 15.67 25.30
C ALA A 172 44.84 16.94 24.48
N ARG A 173 43.60 17.24 24.12
CA ARG A 173 43.21 18.52 23.53
C ARG A 173 42.86 19.50 24.64
N LEU A 174 43.57 20.62 24.70
CA LEU A 174 43.32 21.67 25.68
C LEU A 174 41.98 22.37 25.40
N ILE A 175 41.28 22.70 26.47
CA ILE A 175 40.12 23.58 26.45
C ILE A 175 40.65 24.99 26.79
N PRO A 176 40.59 25.97 25.89
CA PRO A 176 41.18 27.29 26.14
C PRO A 176 40.56 27.94 27.39
N ALA A 177 41.41 28.46 28.28
CA ALA A 177 40.97 29.12 29.52
C ALA A 177 40.19 30.42 29.28
N ILE A 178 40.35 31.01 28.09
CA ILE A 178 39.61 32.16 27.57
C ILE A 178 39.38 31.86 26.08
N ALA A 179 38.49 30.92 25.76
CA ALA A 179 37.99 30.86 24.39
C ALA A 179 37.04 32.06 24.23
N ASN A 180 37.29 32.95 23.28
CA ASN A 180 36.19 33.72 22.72
C ASN A 180 35.20 32.67 22.19
N PRO A 181 33.98 32.58 22.74
CA PRO A 181 33.04 31.51 22.41
C PRO A 181 32.60 31.51 20.94
N LEU A 182 32.80 32.63 20.26
CA LEU A 182 32.58 32.79 18.81
C LEU A 182 33.56 31.98 17.95
N GLU A 183 34.75 31.66 18.46
CA GLU A 183 35.93 31.32 17.65
C GLU A 183 36.69 30.07 18.14
N ALA A 184 36.03 29.14 18.84
CA ALA A 184 36.68 27.89 19.28
C ALA A 184 36.93 26.92 18.11
N PHE A 185 37.90 27.22 17.24
CA PHE A 185 38.22 26.42 16.05
C PHE A 185 39.63 25.83 16.00
N PHE A 186 40.56 26.21 16.90
CA PHE A 186 41.88 25.56 16.99
C PHE A 186 41.92 24.50 18.08
N SER A 187 42.24 23.27 17.68
CA SER A 187 42.58 22.22 18.64
C SER A 187 44.05 22.39 19.07
N GLN A 188 44.28 22.88 20.29
CA GLN A 188 45.63 22.84 20.88
C GLN A 188 45.84 21.48 21.55
N PHE A 189 46.84 20.72 21.12
CA PHE A 189 47.21 19.46 21.76
C PHE A 189 48.38 19.65 22.73
N ALA A 190 48.32 18.99 23.87
CA ALA A 190 49.35 18.98 24.88
C ALA A 190 49.65 17.56 25.36
N ARG A 191 50.83 17.38 25.94
CA ARG A 191 51.19 16.17 26.67
C ARG A 191 51.05 16.40 28.18
N ILE A 192 50.36 15.50 28.88
CA ILE A 192 49.99 15.66 30.29
C ILE A 192 50.85 14.87 31.29
N ASP A 193 51.68 13.92 30.84
CA ASP A 193 52.52 13.09 31.71
C ASP A 193 53.89 12.78 31.09
N TRP A 194 54.96 12.99 31.85
CA TRP A 194 56.37 12.84 31.42
C TRP A 194 57.16 11.84 32.27
N GLY A 195 56.53 11.08 33.17
CA GLY A 195 57.23 10.16 34.09
C GLY A 195 58.00 9.02 33.40
N ASP A 196 57.72 8.73 32.12
CA ASP A 196 58.41 7.72 31.32
C ASP A 196 59.68 8.24 30.61
N ALA A 197 60.01 9.53 30.75
CA ALA A 197 61.17 10.14 30.10
C ALA A 197 62.50 9.47 30.47
N PHE A 198 63.50 9.64 29.61
CA PHE A 198 64.90 9.22 29.78
C PHE A 198 65.16 7.73 29.95
N ARG A 199 64.23 6.85 29.57
CA ARG A 199 64.49 5.41 29.58
C ARG A 199 65.54 5.04 28.55
N LEU A 200 66.60 4.37 29.00
CA LEU A 200 67.79 4.01 28.22
C LEU A 200 68.35 5.21 27.44
N PHE A 201 68.26 6.41 28.01
CA PHE A 201 68.45 7.67 27.30
C PHE A 201 69.79 7.76 26.57
N ALA A 202 70.90 7.44 27.24
CA ALA A 202 72.25 7.52 26.68
C ALA A 202 72.73 6.22 26.00
N SER A 203 71.89 5.19 25.92
CA SER A 203 72.23 3.95 25.22
C SER A 203 72.34 4.20 23.71
N GLU A 204 73.41 3.71 23.08
CA GLU A 204 73.62 3.84 21.64
C GLU A 204 72.44 3.25 20.83
N ALA A 205 71.92 2.10 21.26
CA ALA A 205 70.78 1.44 20.63
C ALA A 205 69.52 2.33 20.62
N ASN A 206 69.30 3.12 21.68
CA ASN A 206 68.12 3.97 21.82
C ASN A 206 68.19 5.26 20.98
N ASN A 207 69.38 5.60 20.47
CA ASN A 207 69.64 6.81 19.70
C ASN A 207 70.01 6.52 18.23
N LYS A 208 70.02 5.24 17.81
CA LYS A 208 70.25 4.82 16.43
C LYS A 208 69.08 5.21 15.53
N ASP A 209 67.87 4.83 15.93
CA ASP A 209 66.60 5.25 15.34
C ASP A 209 65.69 5.79 16.45
N ILE A 210 65.52 7.10 16.49
CA ILE A 210 64.77 7.77 17.56
C ILE A 210 63.27 7.48 17.51
N LEU A 211 62.72 6.91 16.43
CA LEU A 211 61.31 6.49 16.34
C LEU A 211 61.09 5.06 16.88
N PHE A 212 62.16 4.28 17.03
CA PHE A 212 62.14 2.89 17.48
C PHE A 212 63.13 2.71 18.66
N PRO A 213 62.72 3.04 19.89
CA PRO A 213 63.57 2.90 21.07
C PRO A 213 64.05 1.47 21.30
N ALA A 214 65.22 1.34 21.94
CA ALA A 214 65.88 0.06 22.19
C ALA A 214 65.03 -0.92 23.01
N GLU A 215 64.05 -0.43 23.79
CA GLU A 215 63.12 -1.28 24.53
C GLU A 215 62.19 -2.11 23.63
N TYR A 216 62.12 -1.80 22.33
CA TYR A 216 61.36 -2.55 21.34
C TYR A 216 62.17 -3.72 20.73
N GLU A 217 63.50 -3.77 20.91
CA GLU A 217 64.39 -4.79 20.34
C GLU A 217 64.47 -6.06 21.23
N GLY A 218 64.32 -7.25 20.64
CA GLY A 218 64.43 -8.56 21.32
C GLY A 218 63.69 -9.70 20.60
N PHE A 219 64.28 -10.92 20.55
CA PHE A 219 63.86 -12.05 19.68
C PHE A 219 62.50 -12.72 20.05
N PHE A 220 61.79 -12.23 21.08
CA PHE A 220 60.44 -12.67 21.51
C PHE A 220 59.56 -11.50 22.03
N ASN A 221 59.69 -10.29 21.46
CA ASN A 221 59.06 -9.08 22.03
C ASN A 221 57.60 -8.85 21.58
N PHE A 222 56.63 -9.40 22.33
CA PHE A 222 55.24 -8.89 22.37
C PHE A 222 55.17 -7.37 22.65
N LYS A 223 56.21 -6.81 23.29
CA LYS A 223 56.33 -5.39 23.62
C LYS A 223 56.34 -4.46 22.41
N LYS A 224 56.83 -4.91 21.23
CA LYS A 224 56.77 -4.12 19.98
C LYS A 224 55.32 -3.90 19.54
N ILE A 225 54.49 -4.94 19.67
CA ILE A 225 53.06 -4.87 19.37
C ILE A 225 52.35 -4.05 20.44
N THR A 226 52.69 -4.20 21.72
CA THR A 226 51.92 -3.59 22.81
C THR A 226 52.33 -2.17 23.23
N LYS A 227 53.41 -1.59 22.68
CA LYS A 227 53.96 -0.30 23.16
C LYS A 227 54.45 0.67 22.08
N GLY A 228 54.25 0.35 20.80
CA GLY A 228 54.65 1.20 19.67
C GLY A 228 53.71 2.39 19.43
N TYR A 229 53.60 3.30 20.40
CA TYR A 229 52.62 4.40 20.32
C TYR A 229 53.02 5.51 19.34
N ILE A 230 54.32 5.73 19.12
CA ILE A 230 54.80 6.68 18.10
C ILE A 230 54.36 6.23 16.70
N GLN A 231 54.24 4.92 16.46
CA GLN A 231 53.80 4.37 15.17
C GLN A 231 52.33 4.70 14.86
N ASN A 232 51.48 4.93 15.87
CA ASN A 232 50.08 5.33 15.66
C ASN A 232 49.97 6.71 14.97
N TYR A 233 51.00 7.56 15.08
CA TYR A 233 51.03 8.89 14.47
C TYR A 233 51.47 8.88 13.00
N GLN A 234 51.90 7.74 12.44
CA GLN A 234 52.45 7.63 11.08
C GLN A 234 51.47 7.92 9.95
N ASN A 235 50.17 7.80 10.22
CA ASN A 235 49.14 8.11 9.22
C ASN A 235 48.63 9.55 9.33
N ILE A 236 49.17 10.38 10.25
CA ILE A 236 48.88 11.81 10.28
C ILE A 236 49.83 12.50 9.32
N PHE A 237 49.31 12.91 8.17
CA PHE A 237 50.11 13.48 7.09
C PHE A 237 50.83 14.77 7.50
N GLY A 238 52.11 14.88 7.11
CA GLY A 238 52.97 16.03 7.40
C GLY A 238 53.41 16.18 8.85
N LEU A 239 53.01 15.27 9.76
CA LEU A 239 53.34 15.38 11.18
C LEU A 239 54.84 15.22 11.44
N PHE A 240 55.50 14.24 10.81
CA PHE A 240 56.94 14.02 11.03
C PHE A 240 57.78 15.11 10.38
N THR A 241 57.33 15.64 9.24
CA THR A 241 57.91 16.84 8.63
C THR A 241 57.80 18.04 9.58
N SER A 242 56.60 18.28 10.14
CA SER A 242 56.36 19.38 11.09
C SER A 242 57.18 19.24 12.39
N ILE A 243 57.42 18.02 12.85
CA ILE A 243 58.33 17.71 13.97
C ILE A 243 59.77 18.09 13.59
N ALA A 244 60.25 17.67 12.41
CA ALA A 244 61.61 17.93 11.96
C ALA A 244 61.90 19.42 11.84
N GLU A 245 60.96 20.16 11.26
CA GLU A 245 61.08 21.59 11.06
C GLU A 245 61.02 22.38 12.38
N LYS A 246 60.21 21.96 13.36
CA LYS A 246 60.27 22.52 14.74
C LYS A 246 61.62 22.23 15.39
N GLY A 247 62.19 21.05 15.14
CA GLY A 247 63.56 20.72 15.53
C GLY A 247 64.57 21.71 14.95
N LEU A 248 64.46 22.07 13.67
CA LEU A 248 65.32 23.07 13.01
C LEU A 248 65.16 24.47 13.62
N LEU A 249 63.94 24.88 13.98
CA LEU A 249 63.71 26.16 14.66
C LEU A 249 64.40 26.21 16.02
N ILE A 250 64.26 25.14 16.80
CA ILE A 250 64.91 25.01 18.10
C ILE A 250 66.43 24.98 17.95
N GLU A 251 66.95 24.24 16.98
CA GLU A 251 68.39 24.17 16.71
C GLU A 251 68.96 25.57 16.40
N LYS A 252 68.32 26.31 15.50
CA LYS A 252 68.74 27.68 15.13
C LYS A 252 68.72 28.61 16.35
N ARG A 253 67.66 28.57 17.15
CA ARG A 253 67.54 29.42 18.33
C ARG A 253 68.53 29.04 19.42
N ALA A 254 68.72 27.75 19.69
CA ALA A 254 69.70 27.25 20.64
C ALA A 254 71.09 27.78 20.28
N LYS A 255 71.50 27.68 19.00
CA LYS A 255 72.76 28.25 18.49
C LYS A 255 72.85 29.76 18.74
N ALA A 256 71.80 30.51 18.46
CA ALA A 256 71.77 31.96 18.69
C ALA A 256 71.96 32.34 20.16
N LEU A 257 71.40 31.56 21.09
CA LEU A 257 71.48 31.82 22.54
C LEU A 257 72.79 31.35 23.19
N SER A 258 73.68 30.69 22.46
CA SER A 258 74.84 29.99 23.02
C SER A 258 76.08 30.03 22.12
N ASN A 259 76.30 31.17 21.46
CA ASN A 259 77.48 31.43 20.62
C ASN A 259 77.73 30.35 19.54
N GLY A 260 76.65 29.83 18.94
CA GLY A 260 76.70 28.88 17.83
C GLY A 260 76.71 27.39 18.23
N SER A 261 76.67 27.05 19.53
CA SER A 261 76.81 25.66 20.00
C SER A 261 75.55 25.12 20.68
N VAL A 262 74.83 24.21 20.02
CA VAL A 262 73.62 23.56 20.59
C VAL A 262 73.96 22.80 21.87
N ALA A 263 75.08 22.07 21.90
CA ALA A 263 75.60 21.43 23.10
C ALA A 263 75.74 22.39 24.29
N ASN A 264 76.28 23.60 24.08
CA ASN A 264 76.43 24.60 25.15
C ASN A 264 75.06 25.04 25.69
N PHE A 265 74.08 25.24 24.81
CA PHE A 265 72.71 25.55 25.24
C PHE A 265 72.11 24.43 26.11
N PHE A 266 72.17 23.18 25.64
CA PHE A 266 71.63 22.05 26.39
C PHE A 266 72.38 21.82 27.70
N SER A 267 73.71 21.94 27.71
CA SER A 267 74.50 21.85 28.93
C SER A 267 74.07 22.90 29.94
N SER A 268 73.86 24.15 29.51
CA SER A 268 73.42 25.20 30.44
C SER A 268 72.00 24.96 30.96
N ALA A 269 71.10 24.41 30.12
CA ALA A 269 69.74 24.07 30.54
C ALA A 269 69.71 22.91 31.55
N VAL A 270 70.52 21.88 31.33
CA VAL A 270 70.63 20.73 32.25
C VAL A 270 71.26 21.13 33.58
N LEU A 271 72.32 21.93 33.55
CA LEU A 271 72.94 22.47 34.76
C LEU A 271 71.93 23.25 35.61
N GLU A 272 71.11 24.08 34.98
CA GLU A 272 70.08 24.86 35.66
C GLU A 272 68.95 23.98 36.21
N ALA A 273 68.53 22.95 35.47
CA ALA A 273 67.55 21.98 35.95
C ALA A 273 68.06 21.21 37.18
N PHE A 274 69.31 20.73 37.18
CA PHE A 274 69.91 20.07 38.35
C PHE A 274 70.16 21.01 39.53
N ARG A 275 70.44 22.30 39.25
CA ARG A 275 70.55 23.32 40.30
C ARG A 275 69.21 23.55 41.02
N GLN A 276 68.09 23.50 40.29
CA GLN A 276 66.75 23.67 40.84
C GLN A 276 66.21 22.42 41.56
N MET A 277 66.86 21.27 41.42
CA MET A 277 66.47 20.07 42.15
C MET A 277 66.89 20.13 43.63
N PRO A 278 66.03 19.66 44.55
CA PRO A 278 66.40 19.53 45.95
C PRO A 278 67.57 18.57 46.14
N LYS A 279 68.54 18.97 46.99
CA LYS A 279 69.69 18.12 47.36
C LYS A 279 69.27 16.82 48.07
N ASP A 280 68.10 16.83 48.69
CA ASP A 280 67.45 15.81 49.49
C ASP A 280 66.25 15.15 48.79
N LEU A 281 66.13 15.30 47.46
CA LEU A 281 65.00 14.79 46.66
C LEU A 281 64.62 13.33 46.94
N PHE A 282 65.61 12.49 47.24
CA PHE A 282 65.45 11.04 47.46
C PHE A 282 65.36 10.63 48.93
N GLN A 283 65.40 11.55 49.89
CA GLN A 283 65.37 11.20 51.32
C GLN A 283 64.05 10.52 51.70
N HIS A 284 64.15 9.46 52.51
CA HIS A 284 63.01 8.68 53.00
C HIS A 284 62.36 9.32 54.24
N LYS A 285 61.05 9.09 54.42
CA LYS A 285 60.29 9.50 55.61
C LYS A 285 61.03 9.08 56.89
N THR A 286 61.34 10.02 57.77
CA THR A 286 61.72 9.69 59.14
C THR A 286 60.50 9.16 59.89
N LYS A 287 60.31 7.83 59.89
CA LYS A 287 59.65 7.13 61.00
C LYS A 287 60.51 5.93 61.41
N PRO A 288 61.07 5.95 62.64
CA PRO A 288 61.78 4.80 63.18
C PRO A 288 60.75 3.78 63.67
N GLU A 289 60.27 2.88 62.82
CA GLU A 289 59.68 1.59 63.23
C GLU A 289 59.29 0.75 62.00
N LEU A 290 59.86 -0.47 61.96
CA LEU A 290 59.39 -1.69 61.29
C LEU A 290 59.44 -1.75 59.75
N VAL A 291 60.55 -2.32 59.24
CA VAL A 291 60.51 -3.20 58.06
C VAL A 291 60.51 -4.62 58.61
N ASP A 292 59.35 -5.29 58.64
CA ASP A 292 59.29 -6.72 59.00
C ASP A 292 59.24 -7.62 57.76
N GLU A 293 60.24 -8.50 57.76
CA GLU A 293 60.31 -9.88 57.25
C GLU A 293 59.45 -10.31 56.05
N GLU A 294 60.09 -10.43 54.89
CA GLU A 294 60.20 -11.69 54.13
C GLU A 294 61.03 -11.48 52.86
N LYS A 295 62.36 -11.55 53.03
CA LYS A 295 63.37 -12.01 52.05
C LYS A 295 64.74 -11.54 52.55
N LYS A 296 65.51 -12.50 53.09
CA LYS A 296 66.94 -12.43 53.43
C LYS A 296 67.68 -11.23 52.80
N GLY A 297 67.77 -10.12 53.52
CA GLY A 297 68.51 -8.92 53.13
C GLY A 297 68.50 -7.90 54.26
N LYS A 298 69.68 -7.35 54.59
CA LYS A 298 69.92 -6.34 55.63
C LYS A 298 68.98 -5.13 55.46
N ALA A 299 68.36 -4.64 56.53
CA ALA A 299 67.59 -3.38 56.52
C ALA A 299 68.51 -2.23 56.09
N LYS A 300 68.08 -1.44 55.10
CA LYS A 300 68.90 -0.38 54.50
C LYS A 300 68.70 0.96 55.22
N THR A 301 69.78 1.72 55.44
CA THR A 301 69.70 3.10 55.94
C THR A 301 69.09 4.05 54.89
N VAL A 302 68.68 5.26 55.30
CA VAL A 302 68.17 6.30 54.38
C VAL A 302 69.18 6.60 53.27
N ASP A 303 70.47 6.67 53.62
CA ASP A 303 71.56 6.91 52.65
C ASP A 303 71.75 5.72 51.70
N GLU A 304 71.57 4.48 52.18
CA GLU A 304 71.65 3.27 51.34
C GLU A 304 70.48 3.18 50.33
N LEU A 305 69.31 3.71 50.68
CA LEU A 305 68.14 3.79 49.79
C LEU A 305 68.25 4.92 48.76
N ASP A 306 68.80 6.08 49.15
CA ASP A 306 69.17 7.15 48.20
C ASP A 306 70.20 6.64 47.19
N GLN A 307 71.28 6.02 47.67
CA GLN A 307 72.31 5.45 46.81
C GLN A 307 71.77 4.32 45.91
N GLN A 308 70.82 3.51 46.40
CA GLN A 308 70.13 2.53 45.56
C GLN A 308 69.32 3.20 44.44
N THR A 309 68.56 4.24 44.76
CA THR A 309 67.75 4.98 43.77
C THR A 309 68.66 5.58 42.68
N LYS A 310 69.79 6.19 43.07
CA LYS A 310 70.81 6.71 42.13
C LYS A 310 71.42 5.62 41.24
N LYS A 311 71.73 4.44 41.79
CA LYS A 311 72.18 3.27 41.01
C LYS A 311 71.15 2.81 40.00
N GLU A 312 69.89 2.72 40.41
CA GLU A 312 68.80 2.31 39.53
C GLU A 312 68.57 3.36 38.42
N LEU A 313 68.67 4.65 38.75
CA LEU A 313 68.61 5.74 37.78
C LEU A 313 69.80 5.75 36.83
N ALA A 314 71.03 5.50 37.29
CA ALA A 314 72.19 5.38 36.42
C ALA A 314 72.00 4.30 35.36
N LYS A 315 71.45 3.14 35.76
CA LYS A 315 71.07 2.06 34.83
C LYS A 315 69.89 2.45 33.93
N TYR A 316 68.87 3.11 34.49
CA TYR A 316 67.68 3.53 33.75
C TYR A 316 68.02 4.54 32.66
N LEU A 317 68.90 5.51 32.95
CA LEU A 317 69.37 6.56 32.05
C LEU A 317 70.45 6.07 31.08
N ALA A 318 71.13 4.97 31.41
CA ALA A 318 72.37 4.51 30.79
C ALA A 318 73.55 5.52 30.94
N ILE A 319 73.59 6.22 32.08
CA ILE A 319 74.63 7.21 32.43
C ILE A 319 75.30 6.77 33.74
N PRO A 320 76.46 6.08 33.69
CA PRO A 320 77.10 5.53 34.89
C PRO A 320 77.47 6.57 35.94
N SER A 321 77.92 7.76 35.51
CA SER A 321 78.30 8.88 36.40
C SER A 321 77.13 9.41 37.25
N PHE A 322 75.88 9.10 36.88
CA PHE A 322 74.69 9.47 37.65
C PHE A 322 74.66 8.83 39.05
N GLU A 323 75.34 7.69 39.25
CA GLU A 323 75.38 7.00 40.55
C GLU A 323 75.91 7.89 41.69
N HIS A 324 76.77 8.86 41.36
CA HIS A 324 77.46 9.70 42.33
C HIS A 324 76.99 11.16 42.30
N VAL A 325 75.85 11.43 41.66
CA VAL A 325 75.34 12.79 41.48
C VAL A 325 74.70 13.35 42.76
N THR A 326 74.95 14.63 43.03
CA THR A 326 74.31 15.43 44.08
C THR A 326 73.71 16.69 43.45
N PHE A 327 72.47 17.04 43.81
CA PHE A 327 71.74 18.19 43.27
C PHE A 327 71.82 19.45 44.15
N GLY A 328 71.21 20.54 43.68
CA GLY A 328 71.13 21.81 44.40
C GLY A 328 72.35 22.71 44.19
N GLU A 329 72.37 23.85 44.87
CA GLU A 329 73.47 24.81 44.77
C GLU A 329 74.80 24.19 45.24
N GLY A 330 75.79 24.10 44.33
CA GLY A 330 77.09 23.49 44.60
C GLY A 330 77.18 21.97 44.37
N GLY A 331 76.16 21.34 43.77
CA GLY A 331 76.18 19.91 43.44
C GLY A 331 77.19 19.51 42.35
N ASN A 332 77.65 18.26 42.37
CA ASN A 332 78.66 17.69 41.46
C ASN A 332 78.11 17.15 40.12
N TYR A 333 77.06 17.76 39.57
CA TYR A 333 76.34 17.25 38.39
C TYR A 333 76.91 17.67 37.01
N ALA A 334 78.08 18.30 36.95
CA ALA A 334 78.63 18.86 35.70
C ALA A 334 78.93 17.78 34.65
N GLU A 335 79.52 16.65 35.06
CA GLU A 335 79.83 15.52 34.17
C GLU A 335 78.56 14.89 33.60
N VAL A 336 77.58 14.63 34.47
CA VAL A 336 76.25 14.11 34.09
C VAL A 336 75.54 15.08 33.15
N ALA A 337 75.62 16.39 33.42
CA ALA A 337 74.99 17.40 32.57
C ALA A 337 75.58 17.45 31.16
N ALA A 338 76.90 17.27 31.03
CA ALA A 338 77.57 17.19 29.72
C ALA A 338 77.12 15.96 28.92
N GLU A 339 76.96 14.80 29.58
CA GLU A 339 76.44 13.57 28.95
C GLU A 339 75.00 13.76 28.43
N PHE A 340 74.12 14.35 29.25
CA PHE A 340 72.76 14.69 28.82
C PHE A 340 72.77 15.67 27.63
N ALA A 341 73.59 16.71 27.68
CA ALA A 341 73.68 17.70 26.61
C ALA A 341 74.09 17.07 25.27
N LYS A 342 75.08 16.17 25.30
CA LYS A 342 75.54 15.41 24.12
C LYS A 342 74.43 14.56 23.53
N VAL A 343 73.69 13.82 24.36
CA VAL A 343 72.58 12.97 23.88
C VAL A 343 71.42 13.81 23.37
N LEU A 344 71.07 14.92 24.03
CA LEU A 344 70.04 15.85 23.55
C LEU A 344 70.40 16.47 22.20
N GLU A 345 71.65 16.86 21.99
CA GLU A 345 72.14 17.37 20.70
C GLU A 345 72.09 16.29 19.61
N GLN A 346 72.52 15.07 19.92
CA GLN A 346 72.43 13.93 19.01
C GLN A 346 70.98 13.66 18.61
N ARG A 347 70.05 13.65 19.56
CA ARG A 347 68.63 13.42 19.32
C ARG A 347 68.00 14.57 18.53
N LEU A 348 68.32 15.83 18.85
CA LEU A 348 67.84 16.96 18.06
C LEU A 348 68.30 16.87 16.60
N THR A 349 69.56 16.50 16.37
CA THR A 349 70.10 16.25 15.02
C THR A 349 69.32 15.16 14.28
N LYS A 350 68.87 14.12 14.98
CA LYS A 350 68.04 13.06 14.38
C LYS A 350 66.61 13.54 14.12
N ILE A 351 66.04 14.35 15.01
CA ILE A 351 64.71 14.95 14.86
C ILE A 351 64.66 15.80 13.60
N THR A 352 65.67 16.64 13.34
CA THR A 352 65.70 17.55 12.17
C THR A 352 65.80 16.80 10.83
N GLN A 353 66.03 15.49 10.85
CA GLN A 353 66.15 14.62 9.68
C GLN A 353 64.92 13.73 9.45
N LEU A 354 63.88 13.81 10.31
CA LEU A 354 62.68 12.98 10.18
C LEU A 354 61.91 13.31 8.89
N LYS A 355 61.38 12.25 8.26
CA LYS A 355 60.56 12.31 7.03
C LYS A 355 59.47 11.23 7.11
N GLU A 356 58.43 11.38 6.31
CA GLU A 356 57.33 10.39 6.22
C GLU A 356 57.80 9.03 5.70
N GLN A 357 57.21 7.94 6.21
CA GLN A 357 57.59 6.55 5.86
C GLN A 357 56.81 5.96 4.68
N HIS A 358 55.67 6.54 4.28
CA HIS A 358 54.86 6.13 3.12
C HIS A 358 54.33 7.37 2.39
N ALA A 359 54.29 7.33 1.05
CA ALA A 359 53.66 8.38 0.23
C ALA A 359 52.61 7.75 -0.70
N PRO A 360 51.32 8.14 -0.55
CA PRO A 360 50.38 8.11 -1.66
C PRO A 360 49.54 9.40 -1.83
N GLN A 361 48.90 9.49 -3.00
CA GLN A 361 48.19 10.63 -3.62
C GLN A 361 47.05 11.26 -2.80
N GLU A 362 46.90 12.57 -3.03
CA GLU A 362 45.85 13.52 -2.63
C GLU A 362 46.04 14.24 -1.27
N ASP A 363 46.35 15.54 -1.38
CA ASP A 363 46.56 16.52 -0.33
C ASP A 363 45.22 16.94 0.31
N LEU A 364 45.07 16.75 1.63
CA LEU A 364 44.04 17.49 2.39
C LEU A 364 44.36 17.73 3.88
N TYR A 365 45.46 17.23 4.44
CA TYR A 365 45.74 17.43 5.88
C TYR A 365 47.23 17.61 6.17
N GLN A 366 47.80 18.77 5.85
CA GLN A 366 49.19 19.12 6.20
C GLN A 366 49.29 19.77 7.59
N SER A 367 50.24 19.32 8.42
CA SER A 367 50.64 20.03 9.65
C SER A 367 51.51 21.23 9.29
N VAL A 368 50.90 22.38 8.99
CA VAL A 368 51.60 23.57 8.46
C VAL A 368 52.51 24.21 9.51
N LEU A 369 53.66 24.67 9.02
CA LEU A 369 54.61 25.51 9.71
C LEU A 369 54.59 26.90 9.07
N PHE A 370 54.29 27.93 9.87
CA PHE A 370 54.39 29.31 9.44
C PHE A 370 55.87 29.72 9.41
N THR A 371 56.50 29.63 8.25
CA THR A 371 57.72 30.40 7.98
C THR A 371 57.33 31.85 7.79
N ALA A 372 58.06 32.77 8.44
CA ALA A 372 57.93 34.22 8.26
C ALA A 372 58.16 34.60 6.79
N SER A 373 57.09 34.56 6.03
CA SER A 373 56.91 35.23 4.75
C SER A 373 55.75 36.19 4.94
N ASN A 374 55.86 37.38 4.34
CA ASN A 374 54.85 38.43 4.21
C ASN A 374 53.44 37.92 4.59
N PRO A 375 52.76 38.43 5.64
CA PRO A 375 51.49 37.86 6.13
C PRO A 375 50.40 37.81 5.04
N PHE A 376 50.57 38.59 3.97
CA PHE A 376 49.70 38.65 2.80
C PHE A 376 49.94 37.51 1.78
N LYS A 377 51.03 36.73 1.91
CA LYS A 377 51.40 35.62 1.00
C LYS A 377 50.78 34.27 1.38
N LEU A 378 50.18 34.18 2.56
CA LEU A 378 49.63 32.97 3.16
C LEU A 378 48.11 32.99 3.29
N ILE A 379 47.42 33.97 2.68
CA ILE A 379 45.95 33.99 2.71
C ILE A 379 45.45 32.94 1.74
N ASP A 380 44.91 31.87 2.31
CA ASP A 380 44.34 30.73 1.63
C ASP A 380 42.91 30.44 2.15
N GLU A 381 42.33 29.31 1.77
CA GLU A 381 40.98 28.89 2.18
C GLU A 381 40.84 28.63 3.67
N THR A 382 41.95 28.52 4.40
CA THR A 382 41.98 28.20 5.83
C THR A 382 42.23 29.41 6.73
N THR A 383 42.41 30.60 6.13
CA THR A 383 42.72 31.84 6.84
C THR A 383 41.46 32.45 7.47
N ILE A 384 41.38 32.48 8.80
CA ILE A 384 40.25 33.11 9.51
C ILE A 384 40.34 34.64 9.36
N PHE A 385 39.26 35.27 8.88
CA PHE A 385 39.25 36.71 8.63
C PHE A 385 39.55 37.56 9.87
N SER A 386 39.01 37.20 11.03
CA SER A 386 39.26 37.94 12.28
C SER A 386 40.71 37.82 12.77
N ASP A 387 41.35 36.66 12.57
CA ASP A 387 42.78 36.46 12.84
C ASP A 387 43.66 37.23 11.86
N PHE A 388 43.26 37.29 10.59
CA PHE A 388 43.90 38.14 9.60
C PHE A 388 43.85 39.62 10.04
N VAL A 389 42.69 40.13 10.47
CA VAL A 389 42.57 41.51 10.97
C VAL A 389 43.37 41.72 12.26
N THR A 390 43.40 40.73 13.16
CA THR A 390 44.24 40.78 14.39
C THR A 390 45.73 40.80 14.05
N THR A 391 46.14 40.05 13.03
CA THR A 391 47.51 40.09 12.50
C THR A 391 47.84 41.47 11.94
N LEU A 392 46.91 42.10 11.23
CA LEU A 392 47.07 43.50 10.78
C LEU A 392 47.20 44.48 11.95
N ASP A 393 46.45 44.27 13.03
CA ASP A 393 46.50 45.08 14.25
C ASP A 393 47.89 45.07 14.89
N SER A 394 48.63 43.96 14.81
CA SER A 394 50.01 43.87 15.30
C SER A 394 50.99 44.84 14.61
N TYR A 395 50.64 45.34 13.41
CA TYR A 395 51.42 46.35 12.69
C TYR A 395 51.03 47.79 13.06
N ILE A 396 49.95 47.97 13.81
CA ILE A 396 49.50 49.27 14.32
C ILE A 396 50.35 49.64 15.53
N ASN A 397 50.94 50.84 15.52
CA ASN A 397 51.78 51.28 16.62
C ASN A 397 50.95 51.75 17.84
N LYS A 398 51.60 52.04 18.98
CA LYS A 398 50.92 52.50 20.22
C LYS A 398 50.09 53.79 20.09
N LYS A 399 50.24 54.55 19.00
CA LYS A 399 49.43 55.74 18.68
C LYS A 399 48.20 55.40 17.81
N GLY A 400 48.01 54.13 17.44
CA GLY A 400 46.90 53.70 16.59
C GLY A 400 47.16 53.89 15.09
N GLU A 401 48.43 53.99 14.66
CA GLU A 401 48.77 54.34 13.27
C GLU A 401 49.67 53.29 12.61
N LEU A 402 49.30 52.86 11.39
CA LEU A 402 50.24 52.25 10.43
C LEU A 402 51.14 53.34 9.85
N ASN A 403 52.39 53.41 10.27
CA ASN A 403 53.28 54.48 9.80
C ASN A 403 53.76 54.21 8.36
N LEU A 404 54.08 55.27 7.62
CA LEU A 404 54.51 55.19 6.23
C LEU A 404 55.73 54.26 6.02
N LYS A 405 56.68 54.25 6.96
CA LYS A 405 57.87 53.39 6.91
C LYS A 405 57.52 51.90 7.06
N GLN A 406 56.52 51.57 7.88
CA GLN A 406 55.99 50.22 8.06
C GLN A 406 55.16 49.80 6.86
N ALA A 407 54.34 50.70 6.30
CA ALA A 407 53.57 50.43 5.09
C ALA A 407 54.46 50.16 3.85
N ILE A 408 55.63 50.81 3.74
CA ILE A 408 56.64 50.48 2.72
C ILE A 408 57.24 49.08 2.95
N ALA A 409 57.38 48.66 4.22
CA ALA A 409 57.88 47.34 4.58
C ALA A 409 56.84 46.21 4.36
N VAL A 410 55.55 46.57 4.26
CA VAL A 410 54.45 45.67 3.98
C VAL A 410 54.18 45.62 2.47
N ASN A 411 54.26 44.43 1.86
CA ASN A 411 53.99 44.26 0.45
C ASN A 411 52.51 43.87 0.21
N PHE A 412 51.64 44.89 0.14
CA PHE A 412 50.22 44.77 -0.21
C PHE A 412 50.00 44.36 -1.67
N ASP A 413 50.97 44.58 -2.57
CA ASP A 413 50.84 44.19 -3.99
C ASP A 413 50.66 42.66 -4.18
N GLU A 414 51.13 41.86 -3.21
CA GLU A 414 50.98 40.39 -3.21
C GLU A 414 49.69 39.89 -2.52
N LEU A 415 48.89 40.79 -1.93
CA LEU A 415 47.67 40.42 -1.21
C LEU A 415 46.55 39.92 -2.14
N ASN A 416 46.09 38.69 -1.94
CA ASN A 416 44.92 38.16 -2.64
C ASN A 416 43.61 38.67 -2.01
N LEU A 417 43.12 39.83 -2.47
CA LEU A 417 41.87 40.43 -1.97
C LEU A 417 40.62 39.59 -2.27
N THR A 418 40.63 38.77 -3.32
CA THR A 418 39.53 37.84 -3.60
C THR A 418 39.43 36.81 -2.48
N GLN A 419 40.55 36.21 -2.08
CA GLN A 419 40.60 35.27 -0.96
C GLN A 419 40.19 35.95 0.37
N VAL A 420 40.65 37.17 0.63
CA VAL A 420 40.24 37.92 1.84
C VAL A 420 38.73 38.14 1.86
N ALA A 421 38.12 38.48 0.72
CA ALA A 421 36.68 38.64 0.61
C ALA A 421 35.93 37.31 0.83
N GLU A 422 36.45 36.19 0.34
CA GLU A 422 35.89 34.84 0.60
C GLU A 422 35.91 34.50 2.09
N GLN A 423 37.04 34.73 2.76
CA GLN A 423 37.17 34.48 4.20
C GLN A 423 36.29 35.40 5.04
N TYR A 424 36.13 36.65 4.62
CA TYR A 424 35.17 37.57 5.24
C TYR A 424 33.72 37.11 5.05
N ASN A 425 33.34 36.70 3.84
CA ASN A 425 32.00 36.18 3.59
C ASN A 425 31.71 34.95 4.43
N HIS A 426 32.69 34.04 4.56
CA HIS A 426 32.60 32.88 5.43
C HIS A 426 32.44 33.28 6.90
N TYR A 427 33.21 34.27 7.37
CA TYR A 427 33.09 34.82 8.72
C TYR A 427 31.69 35.40 8.99
N ILE A 428 31.13 36.17 8.07
CA ILE A 428 29.75 36.68 8.18
C ILE A 428 28.73 35.54 8.22
N ASP A 429 28.88 34.53 7.37
CA ASP A 429 27.97 33.38 7.33
C ASP A 429 28.01 32.58 8.63
N LEU A 430 29.21 32.40 9.21
CA LEU A 430 29.40 31.76 10.51
C LEU A 430 28.70 32.55 11.63
N LEU A 431 28.94 33.87 11.71
CA LEU A 431 28.31 34.72 12.71
C LEU A 431 26.78 34.67 12.58
N ALA A 432 26.26 34.81 11.37
CA ALA A 432 24.84 34.73 11.08
C ALA A 432 24.25 33.38 11.57
N SER A 433 24.91 32.27 11.25
CA SER A 433 24.49 30.92 11.64
C SER A 433 24.54 30.68 13.15
N GLN A 434 25.60 31.14 13.84
CA GLN A 434 25.72 31.04 15.29
C GLN A 434 24.65 31.87 16.00
N THR A 435 24.33 33.06 15.49
CA THR A 435 23.30 33.94 16.05
C THR A 435 21.93 33.30 16.03
N GLU A 436 21.61 32.58 14.95
CA GLU A 436 20.38 31.78 14.85
C GLU A 436 20.41 30.57 15.78
N SER A 437 21.52 29.84 15.80
CA SER A 437 21.67 28.62 16.62
C SER A 437 21.55 28.90 18.11
N PHE A 438 22.08 30.04 18.56
CA PHE A 438 21.98 30.50 19.94
C PHE A 438 20.76 31.38 20.22
N ARG A 439 19.85 31.54 19.23
CA ARG A 439 18.62 32.35 19.34
C ARG A 439 18.87 33.75 19.90
N LEU A 440 19.94 34.41 19.47
CA LEU A 440 20.31 35.74 19.97
C LEU A 440 19.43 36.85 19.38
N TRP A 441 18.75 36.60 18.26
CA TRP A 441 17.70 37.49 17.77
C TRP A 441 16.54 37.50 18.77
N PRO A 442 16.14 38.65 19.34
CA PRO A 442 14.99 38.75 20.24
C PRO A 442 13.66 38.64 19.48
N HIS A 443 13.52 37.58 18.68
CA HIS A 443 12.34 37.33 17.87
C HIS A 443 11.21 36.75 18.74
N ASP A 444 10.05 37.40 18.71
CA ASP A 444 8.85 36.93 19.39
C ASP A 444 8.32 35.66 18.71
N ALA A 445 8.22 34.56 19.45
CA ALA A 445 7.69 33.30 18.93
C ALA A 445 6.22 33.39 18.46
N ALA A 446 5.47 34.41 18.89
CA ALA A 446 4.11 34.68 18.42
C ALA A 446 4.06 35.49 17.12
N SER A 447 5.19 36.04 16.68
CA SER A 447 5.33 36.75 15.40
C SER A 447 6.11 35.87 14.41
N ASN A 448 5.89 36.07 13.12
CA ASN A 448 6.74 35.54 12.04
C ASN A 448 7.39 36.65 11.23
N ARG A 449 7.26 37.91 11.67
CA ARG A 449 7.87 39.08 11.04
C ARG A 449 9.20 39.39 11.70
N ASN A 450 10.18 39.77 10.90
CA ASN A 450 11.51 40.11 11.40
C ASN A 450 11.58 41.44 12.14
N LEU A 451 12.65 41.60 12.92
CA LEU A 451 12.94 42.78 13.73
C LEU A 451 12.97 44.07 12.90
N LEU A 452 13.40 44.01 11.64
CA LEU A 452 13.53 45.19 10.79
C LEU A 452 12.20 45.60 10.14
N ALA A 453 11.18 44.74 10.21
CA ALA A 453 9.85 45.03 9.70
C ALA A 453 8.98 45.82 10.70
N THR A 454 9.39 45.94 11.97
CA THR A 454 8.63 46.69 12.98
C THR A 454 8.84 48.20 12.82
N GLY A 455 7.77 48.96 12.59
CA GLY A 455 7.80 50.43 12.55
C GLY A 455 8.35 51.06 11.25
N HIS A 456 8.53 50.26 10.18
CA HIS A 456 8.89 50.75 8.84
C HIS A 456 7.68 50.72 7.90
N GLU A 457 7.44 51.81 7.17
CA GLU A 457 6.39 51.85 6.13
C GLU A 457 6.87 51.08 4.89
N TYR A 458 6.05 50.15 4.41
CA TYR A 458 6.34 49.37 3.21
C TYR A 458 6.56 50.29 2.01
N VAL A 459 7.72 50.19 1.35
CA VAL A 459 7.95 50.83 0.05
C VAL A 459 7.52 49.84 -1.04
N PRO A 460 6.42 50.12 -1.78
CA PRO A 460 5.93 49.20 -2.79
C PRO A 460 6.86 49.11 -4.00
N GLY A 461 6.94 47.92 -4.61
CA GLY A 461 7.67 47.66 -5.85
C GLY A 461 9.06 47.04 -5.65
N LEU A 462 9.78 46.87 -6.78
CA LEU A 462 11.14 46.31 -6.78
C LEU A 462 12.19 47.40 -6.62
N GLN A 463 13.16 47.14 -5.74
CA GLN A 463 14.37 47.93 -5.61
C GLN A 463 15.56 47.04 -5.91
N LYS A 464 16.27 47.33 -7.01
CA LYS A 464 17.37 46.48 -7.52
C LYS A 464 16.98 45.00 -7.67
N GLY A 465 15.73 44.73 -8.05
CA GLY A 465 15.22 43.38 -8.30
C GLY A 465 14.77 42.61 -7.05
N HIS A 466 14.66 43.26 -5.89
CA HIS A 466 14.10 42.67 -4.67
C HIS A 466 12.89 43.50 -4.20
N ALA A 467 11.82 42.82 -3.77
CA ALA A 467 10.73 43.44 -3.03
C ALA A 467 10.98 43.32 -1.52
N PHE A 468 10.38 44.20 -0.73
CA PHE A 468 10.41 44.06 0.74
C PHE A 468 9.48 42.91 1.17
N VAL A 469 10.02 41.90 1.85
CA VAL A 469 9.26 40.75 2.36
C VAL A 469 9.44 40.65 3.87
N PRO A 470 8.43 40.93 4.72
CA PRO A 470 8.61 41.09 6.17
C PRO A 470 8.99 39.80 6.92
N TYR A 471 8.99 38.66 6.24
CA TYR A 471 9.20 37.33 6.81
C TYR A 471 10.66 36.84 6.72
N TYR A 472 11.56 37.60 6.09
CA TYR A 472 12.99 37.23 6.02
C TYR A 472 13.57 37.04 7.41
N ARG A 473 14.36 35.99 7.64
CA ARG A 473 15.14 35.86 8.88
C ARG A 473 16.26 36.89 8.92
N GLU A 474 16.56 37.40 10.12
CA GLU A 474 17.56 38.45 10.33
C GLU A 474 18.92 38.05 9.80
N SER A 475 19.34 36.79 9.99
CA SER A 475 20.64 36.32 9.50
C SER A 475 20.71 36.22 7.98
N THR A 476 19.59 35.92 7.32
CA THR A 476 19.51 36.05 5.85
C THR A 476 19.71 37.50 5.43
N ILE A 477 19.04 38.45 6.10
CA ILE A 477 19.19 39.87 5.80
C ILE A 477 20.63 40.33 6.05
N LEU A 478 21.25 39.91 7.16
CA LEU A 478 22.63 40.23 7.50
C LEU A 478 23.60 39.74 6.43
N ARG A 479 23.47 38.48 5.99
CA ARG A 479 24.27 37.93 4.88
C ARG A 479 24.10 38.78 3.63
N ARG A 480 22.87 39.11 3.23
CA ARG A 480 22.58 39.87 2.00
C ARG A 480 23.06 41.32 2.05
N LEU A 481 23.03 41.97 3.21
CA LEU A 481 23.56 43.33 3.39
C LEU A 481 25.08 43.38 3.48
N SER A 482 25.73 42.28 3.86
CA SER A 482 27.13 42.31 4.29
C SER A 482 28.09 41.59 3.33
N THR A 483 27.62 40.62 2.56
CA THR A 483 28.44 39.79 1.66
C THR A 483 29.08 40.64 0.54
N ILE A 484 30.38 40.42 0.33
CA ILE A 484 31.16 41.04 -0.75
C ILE A 484 31.17 40.12 -1.98
N ASP A 485 30.92 40.66 -3.16
CA ASP A 485 31.21 39.98 -4.41
C ASP A 485 32.73 39.83 -4.56
N THR A 486 33.21 38.59 -4.59
CA THR A 486 34.65 38.28 -4.62
C THR A 486 35.31 38.67 -5.94
N LYS A 487 34.53 38.91 -7.00
CA LYS A 487 35.01 39.36 -8.32
C LYS A 487 35.13 40.87 -8.41
N THR A 488 34.11 41.60 -8.00
CA THR A 488 34.11 43.07 -8.06
C THR A 488 34.69 43.74 -6.81
N LEU A 489 34.76 42.99 -5.71
CA LEU A 489 35.08 43.46 -4.36
C LEU A 489 34.19 44.64 -3.96
N GLY A 490 32.90 44.52 -4.29
CA GLY A 490 31.83 45.43 -3.91
C GLY A 490 30.75 44.69 -3.11
N ILE A 491 29.91 45.42 -2.39
CA ILE A 491 28.82 44.84 -1.60
C ILE A 491 27.58 44.70 -2.48
N TYR A 492 26.93 43.54 -2.43
CA TYR A 492 25.62 43.37 -3.05
C TYR A 492 24.58 44.27 -2.38
N ARG A 493 23.86 45.07 -3.17
CA ARG A 493 22.88 46.02 -2.64
C ARG A 493 21.54 45.32 -2.37
N PHE A 494 21.25 45.05 -1.10
CA PHE A 494 19.94 44.56 -0.67
C PHE A 494 19.02 45.72 -0.23
N VAL A 495 18.72 46.58 -1.21
CA VAL A 495 18.11 47.92 -1.01
C VAL A 495 16.85 47.93 -0.15
N PRO A 496 15.89 46.98 -0.27
CA PRO A 496 14.69 46.98 0.56
C PRO A 496 14.95 46.97 2.07
N TYR A 497 16.14 46.52 2.50
CA TYR A 497 16.50 46.36 3.91
C TYR A 497 17.58 47.33 4.40
N GLU A 498 18.16 48.16 3.53
CA GLU A 498 19.19 49.13 3.94
C GLU A 498 18.64 50.20 4.90
N GLU A 499 17.52 50.83 4.54
CA GLU A 499 16.87 51.84 5.39
C GLU A 499 16.23 51.24 6.65
N PRO A 500 15.50 50.09 6.58
CA PRO A 500 15.08 49.37 7.78
C PRO A 500 16.21 49.04 8.75
N SER A 501 17.34 48.52 8.25
CA SER A 501 18.53 48.23 9.07
C SER A 501 19.06 49.49 9.74
N ARG A 502 19.20 50.59 8.98
CA ARG A 502 19.71 51.87 9.48
C ARG A 502 18.82 52.44 10.58
N LYS A 503 17.50 52.45 10.37
CA LYS A 503 16.52 52.96 11.33
C LYS A 503 16.50 52.11 12.61
N TYR A 504 16.41 50.79 12.48
CA TYR A 504 16.41 49.90 13.64
C TYR A 504 17.71 50.03 14.45
N GLY A 505 18.86 50.08 13.78
CA GLY A 505 20.15 50.26 14.46
C GLY A 505 20.31 51.62 15.16
N HIS A 506 19.61 52.66 14.70
CA HIS A 506 19.55 53.95 15.38
C HIS A 506 18.64 53.91 16.60
N ASP A 507 17.44 53.35 16.45
CA ASP A 507 16.41 53.33 17.50
C ASP A 507 16.77 52.34 18.62
N TYR A 508 17.53 51.27 18.31
CA TYR A 508 17.96 50.22 19.24
C TYR A 508 19.49 50.04 19.23
N GLY A 509 20.21 51.07 19.68
CA GLY A 509 21.68 51.17 19.56
C GLY A 509 22.53 50.10 20.27
N ASP A 510 21.99 49.36 21.24
CA ASP A 510 22.68 48.26 21.94
C ASP A 510 22.14 46.86 21.55
N SER A 511 21.30 46.79 20.51
CA SER A 511 20.72 45.53 20.03
C SER A 511 21.77 44.59 19.44
N VAL A 512 21.43 43.30 19.40
CA VAL A 512 22.24 42.27 18.71
C VAL A 512 22.41 42.62 17.23
N TRP A 513 21.35 43.11 16.57
CA TRP A 513 21.43 43.60 15.19
C TRP A 513 22.48 44.70 15.05
N LYS A 514 22.48 45.71 15.93
CA LYS A 514 23.43 46.81 15.80
C LYS A 514 24.87 46.36 15.97
N LYS A 515 25.13 45.43 16.90
CA LYS A 515 26.47 44.85 17.11
C LYS A 515 26.94 44.05 15.90
N MET A 516 26.05 43.25 15.30
CA MET A 516 26.34 42.51 14.05
C MET A 516 26.59 43.43 12.85
N ASP A 517 25.74 44.44 12.66
CA ASP A 517 25.89 45.49 11.64
C ASP A 517 27.23 46.24 11.79
N GLN A 518 27.67 46.53 13.02
CA GLN A 518 28.97 47.15 13.29
C GLN A 518 30.15 46.25 12.91
N VAL A 519 30.10 44.95 13.22
CA VAL A 519 31.15 43.99 12.83
C VAL A 519 31.21 43.85 11.31
N ALA A 520 30.06 43.71 10.65
CA ALA A 520 29.98 43.62 9.20
C ALA A 520 30.48 44.90 8.50
N SER A 521 29.98 46.07 8.91
CA SER A 521 30.38 47.35 8.30
C SER A 521 31.86 47.68 8.50
N SER A 522 32.43 47.38 9.67
CA SER A 522 33.86 47.57 9.93
C SER A 522 34.73 46.56 9.18
N GLY A 523 34.33 45.29 9.05
CA GLY A 523 35.03 44.30 8.23
C GLY A 523 35.04 44.66 6.74
N ASN A 524 33.88 45.11 6.23
CA ASN A 524 33.76 45.69 4.88
C ASN A 524 34.70 46.89 4.68
N ALA A 525 34.80 47.78 5.67
CA ALA A 525 35.69 48.93 5.63
C ALA A 525 37.17 48.51 5.56
N VAL A 526 37.59 47.49 6.34
CA VAL A 526 38.96 46.94 6.27
C VAL A 526 39.29 46.48 4.85
N ILE A 527 38.43 45.69 4.21
CA ILE A 527 38.64 45.21 2.83
C ILE A 527 38.66 46.37 1.85
N GLY A 528 37.73 47.33 2.00
CA GLY A 528 37.66 48.53 1.17
C GLY A 528 38.96 49.35 1.22
N PHE A 529 39.50 49.61 2.41
CA PHE A 529 40.74 50.36 2.55
C PHE A 529 41.97 49.55 2.14
N LEU A 530 42.00 48.23 2.36
CA LEU A 530 43.06 47.35 1.81
C LEU A 530 43.11 47.42 0.28
N LYS A 531 41.95 47.42 -0.40
CA LYS A 531 41.84 47.59 -1.85
C LYS A 531 42.40 48.94 -2.32
N VAL A 532 42.12 50.02 -1.60
CA VAL A 532 42.66 51.35 -1.90
C VAL A 532 44.19 51.38 -1.72
N VAL A 533 44.68 50.90 -0.57
CA VAL A 533 46.11 50.86 -0.22
C VAL A 533 46.91 50.01 -1.22
N GLN A 534 46.42 48.81 -1.57
CA GLN A 534 47.05 47.94 -2.58
C GLN A 534 47.13 48.65 -3.94
N LYS A 535 46.04 49.30 -4.39
CA LYS A 535 46.04 49.98 -5.69
C LYS A 535 47.04 51.14 -5.72
N MET A 536 47.14 51.91 -4.64
CA MET A 536 48.10 53.01 -4.51
C MET A 536 49.54 52.50 -4.48
N GLN A 537 49.82 51.45 -3.69
CA GLN A 537 51.15 50.85 -3.63
C GLN A 537 51.58 50.34 -5.00
N LYS A 538 50.72 49.61 -5.71
CA LYS A 538 51.02 49.07 -7.05
C LYS A 538 51.35 50.15 -8.06
N PHE A 539 50.59 51.25 -8.04
CA PHE A 539 50.83 52.41 -8.90
C PHE A 539 52.20 53.04 -8.62
N ILE A 540 52.50 53.30 -7.33
CA ILE A 540 53.77 53.91 -6.92
C ILE A 540 54.95 52.97 -7.19
N SER A 541 54.81 51.67 -6.92
CA SER A 541 55.80 50.62 -7.23
C SER A 541 56.12 50.57 -8.73
N GLN A 542 55.11 50.72 -9.60
CA GLN A 542 55.30 50.78 -11.06
C GLN A 542 55.98 52.08 -11.50
N GLU A 543 55.62 53.22 -10.90
CA GLU A 543 56.26 54.52 -11.16
C GLU A 543 57.75 54.49 -10.77
N ILE A 544 58.08 53.89 -9.63
CA ILE A 544 59.47 53.69 -9.18
C ILE A 544 60.23 52.77 -10.14
N LYS A 545 59.65 51.61 -10.52
CA LYS A 545 60.28 50.65 -11.45
C LYS A 545 60.51 51.20 -12.85
N SER A 546 59.65 52.11 -13.32
CA SER A 546 59.75 52.74 -14.64
C SER A 546 60.68 53.96 -14.65
N ASN A 547 61.21 54.37 -13.50
CA ASN A 547 62.12 55.49 -13.41
C ASN A 547 63.50 55.15 -14.02
N LYS A 548 64.03 56.02 -14.87
CA LYS A 548 65.31 55.81 -15.58
C LYS A 548 66.54 55.98 -14.68
N VAL A 549 66.36 56.58 -13.50
CA VAL A 549 67.41 56.83 -12.51
C VAL A 549 67.03 56.11 -11.22
N GLN A 550 68.02 55.49 -10.57
CA GLN A 550 67.83 54.82 -9.29
C GLN A 550 67.56 55.86 -8.20
N LEU A 551 66.36 55.82 -7.62
CA LEU A 551 65.92 56.76 -6.58
C LEU A 551 66.59 56.44 -5.22
N SER A 552 66.83 57.48 -4.42
CA SER A 552 67.26 57.33 -3.02
C SER A 552 66.12 56.84 -2.12
N GLN A 553 66.44 56.35 -0.92
CA GLN A 553 65.44 55.89 0.04
C GLN A 553 64.51 57.03 0.53
N GLU A 554 65.03 58.26 0.60
CA GLU A 554 64.24 59.45 0.94
C GLU A 554 63.26 59.80 -0.18
N GLU A 555 63.70 59.74 -1.45
CA GLU A 555 62.85 60.00 -2.62
C GLU A 555 61.76 58.93 -2.78
N ILE A 556 62.07 57.66 -2.50
CA ILE A 556 61.10 56.56 -2.45
C ILE A 556 60.06 56.83 -1.34
N THR A 557 60.52 57.20 -0.14
CA THR A 557 59.61 57.50 0.99
C THR A 557 58.69 58.69 0.67
N GLU A 558 59.21 59.73 0.00
CA GLU A 558 58.42 60.90 -0.42
C GLU A 558 57.29 60.53 -1.39
N LYS A 559 57.55 59.63 -2.35
CA LYS A 559 56.51 59.14 -3.28
C LYS A 559 55.39 58.39 -2.57
N TYR A 560 55.70 57.66 -1.50
CA TYR A 560 54.70 56.89 -0.74
C TYR A 560 53.84 57.76 0.19
N LYS A 561 54.21 59.00 0.51
CA LYS A 561 53.45 59.88 1.44
C LYS A 561 51.98 60.06 1.08
N VAL A 562 51.63 60.00 -0.21
CA VAL A 562 50.24 60.10 -0.66
C VAL A 562 49.33 59.01 -0.06
N MET A 563 49.91 57.90 0.43
CA MET A 563 49.18 56.81 1.07
C MET A 563 48.82 57.07 2.54
N GLU A 564 49.41 58.07 3.20
CA GLU A 564 49.21 58.32 4.64
C GLU A 564 47.72 58.43 5.05
N PRO A 565 46.84 59.16 4.33
CA PRO A 565 45.42 59.22 4.67
C PRO A 565 44.75 57.83 4.62
N SER A 566 44.99 57.06 3.56
CA SER A 566 44.38 55.73 3.40
C SER A 566 44.92 54.69 4.38
N LEU A 567 46.18 54.83 4.82
CA LEU A 567 46.76 54.00 5.88
C LEU A 567 46.15 54.34 7.25
N SER A 568 45.85 55.61 7.50
CA SER A 568 45.11 56.05 8.69
C SER A 568 43.68 55.49 8.69
N ASP A 569 42.97 55.59 7.57
CA ASP A 569 41.63 55.02 7.42
C ASP A 569 41.60 53.50 7.61
N LEU A 570 42.60 52.78 7.07
CA LEU A 570 42.77 51.36 7.28
C LEU A 570 43.01 51.04 8.77
N SER A 571 43.85 51.81 9.45
CA SER A 571 44.12 51.65 10.89
C SER A 571 42.84 51.84 11.71
N ASN A 572 42.06 52.89 11.39
CA ASN A 572 40.78 53.16 12.04
C ASN A 572 39.77 52.02 11.81
N ALA A 573 39.72 51.46 10.60
CA ALA A 573 38.84 50.34 10.28
C ALA A 573 39.21 49.06 11.05
N ILE A 574 40.50 48.75 11.17
CA ILE A 574 41.00 47.60 11.94
C ILE A 574 40.64 47.76 13.43
N ILE A 575 40.89 48.94 14.01
CA ILE A 575 40.56 49.24 15.41
C ILE A 575 39.04 49.14 15.64
N ALA A 576 38.24 49.69 14.73
CA ALA A 576 36.78 49.64 14.80
C ALA A 576 36.27 48.19 14.72
N PHE A 577 36.85 47.37 13.84
CA PHE A 577 36.51 45.95 13.72
C PHE A 577 36.82 45.18 15.00
N ASN A 578 38.04 45.32 15.54
CA ASN A 578 38.43 44.62 16.76
C ASN A 578 37.53 45.02 17.94
N LYS A 579 37.22 46.31 18.08
CA LYS A 579 36.28 46.80 19.10
C LYS A 579 34.85 46.25 18.91
N ALA A 580 34.35 46.21 17.68
CA ALA A 580 33.03 45.67 17.38
C ALA A 580 32.97 44.16 17.67
N ARG A 581 34.02 43.42 17.29
CA ARG A 581 34.17 41.98 17.56
C ARG A 581 34.19 41.69 19.06
N GLU A 582 34.95 42.45 19.84
CA GLU A 582 34.98 42.31 21.31
C GLU A 582 33.61 42.54 21.93
N ALA A 583 32.91 43.61 21.51
CA ALA A 583 31.55 43.89 22.00
C ALA A 583 30.54 42.78 21.63
N LEU A 584 30.77 42.08 20.52
CA LEU A 584 29.94 40.96 20.09
C LEU A 584 30.23 39.68 20.88
N SER A 585 31.49 39.42 21.23
CA SER A 585 31.95 38.20 21.91
C SER A 585 31.20 37.87 23.21
N SER A 586 30.80 38.91 23.96
CA SER A 586 30.05 38.74 25.22
C SER A 586 28.66 38.11 25.04
N LEU A 587 28.09 38.15 23.83
CA LEU A 587 26.79 37.55 23.54
C LEU A 587 26.85 36.02 23.40
N PHE A 588 28.05 35.45 23.24
CA PHE A 588 28.24 34.04 22.95
C PHE A 588 28.81 33.26 24.15
N THR A 589 29.11 33.90 25.28
CA THR A 589 29.83 33.33 26.46
C THR A 589 29.06 32.36 27.36
N ASN A 590 27.75 32.16 27.13
CA ASN A 590 26.94 31.16 27.85
C ASN A 590 25.70 30.81 26.99
N PRO A 591 25.85 30.03 25.92
CA PRO A 591 24.70 29.59 25.15
C PRO A 591 24.00 28.47 25.93
N ASP A 592 22.75 28.68 26.35
CA ASP A 592 21.88 27.56 26.67
C ASP A 592 21.68 26.77 25.36
N PRO A 593 22.07 25.49 25.28
CA PRO A 593 21.82 24.68 24.10
C PRO A 593 20.31 24.56 23.92
N CYS A 594 19.77 25.28 22.94
CA CYS A 594 18.37 25.25 22.59
C CYS A 594 18.20 24.51 21.27
N GLU A 595 17.21 23.64 21.15
CA GLU A 595 16.88 22.99 19.89
C GLU A 595 16.62 24.05 18.81
N THR A 596 17.31 23.99 17.68
CA THR A 596 17.02 24.86 16.54
C THR A 596 15.66 24.48 15.97
N PRO A 597 14.69 25.43 15.85
CA PRO A 597 13.40 25.12 15.23
C PRO A 597 13.60 24.66 13.79
N ASP A 598 12.98 23.54 13.42
CA ASP A 598 12.94 23.09 12.02
C ASP A 598 11.86 23.89 11.28
N TYR A 599 12.29 24.85 10.45
CA TYR A 599 11.39 25.67 9.62
C TYR A 599 11.27 25.11 8.21
N GLU A 600 10.15 25.38 7.55
CA GLU A 600 9.94 24.99 6.15
C GLU A 600 10.89 25.67 5.16
N SER A 601 11.55 26.76 5.57
CA SER A 601 12.46 27.58 4.78
C SER A 601 13.75 27.84 5.56
N SER A 602 14.88 27.87 4.84
CA SER A 602 16.16 28.32 5.41
C SER A 602 16.26 29.84 5.54
N PHE A 603 15.42 30.60 4.81
CA PHE A 603 15.56 32.04 4.61
C PHE A 603 14.48 32.87 5.30
N PHE A 604 13.29 32.32 5.45
CA PHE A 604 12.11 33.01 5.99
C PHE A 604 11.59 32.31 7.24
N TYR A 605 11.00 33.09 8.14
CA TYR A 605 10.15 32.57 9.20
C TYR A 605 8.89 31.90 8.62
N PRO A 606 8.19 31.03 9.39
CA PRO A 606 6.99 30.35 8.91
C PRO A 606 5.92 31.31 8.38
N ILE A 607 5.53 31.14 7.11
CA ILE A 607 4.47 31.92 6.46
C ILE A 607 3.26 31.03 6.29
N SER A 608 2.11 31.40 6.86
CA SER A 608 0.86 30.64 6.70
C SER A 608 0.28 30.78 5.29
N ASP A 609 -0.59 29.86 4.87
CA ASP A 609 -1.23 29.95 3.54
C ASP A 609 -2.05 31.24 3.39
N LYS A 610 -2.69 31.69 4.46
CA LYS A 610 -3.44 32.96 4.48
C LYS A 610 -2.53 34.16 4.23
N GLU A 611 -1.32 34.15 4.78
CA GLU A 611 -0.34 35.21 4.60
C GLU A 611 0.29 35.16 3.21
N LEU A 612 0.59 33.96 2.69
CA LEU A 612 1.06 33.81 1.30
C LEU A 612 0.06 34.40 0.30
N HIS A 613 -1.24 34.16 0.49
CA HIS A 613 -2.30 34.71 -0.34
C HIS A 613 -2.52 36.23 -0.16
N ALA A 614 -1.95 36.83 0.89
CA ALA A 614 -2.00 38.27 1.10
C ALA A 614 -0.79 39.01 0.49
N LEU A 615 0.26 38.27 0.09
CA LEU A 615 1.45 38.84 -0.57
C LEU A 615 1.16 39.18 -2.03
N ASP A 616 1.79 40.24 -2.52
CA ASP A 616 1.74 40.57 -3.95
C ASP A 616 2.68 39.66 -4.78
N GLY A 617 2.49 39.66 -6.10
CA GLY A 617 3.29 38.83 -7.00
C GLY A 617 4.78 39.14 -7.00
N LEU A 618 5.19 40.38 -6.70
CA LEU A 618 6.61 40.77 -6.62
C LEU A 618 7.27 40.21 -5.36
N GLN A 619 6.55 40.19 -4.25
CA GLN A 619 6.96 39.56 -3.00
C GLN A 619 7.07 38.04 -3.14
N LEU A 620 6.07 37.39 -3.75
CA LEU A 620 6.09 35.95 -4.01
C LEU A 620 7.27 35.55 -4.91
N ALA A 621 7.54 36.31 -5.97
CA ALA A 621 8.69 36.09 -6.83
C ALA A 621 10.01 36.29 -6.08
N THR A 622 10.09 37.32 -5.23
CA THR A 622 11.26 37.56 -4.38
C THR A 622 11.51 36.39 -3.42
N ILE A 623 10.46 35.80 -2.84
CA ILE A 623 10.56 34.59 -2.00
C ILE A 623 11.07 33.42 -2.82
N CYS A 624 10.45 33.12 -3.97
CA CYS A 624 10.82 31.96 -4.79
C CYS A 624 12.27 32.04 -5.29
N PHE A 625 12.73 33.22 -5.73
CA PHE A 625 14.13 33.39 -6.13
C PHE A 625 15.11 33.31 -4.95
N GLU A 626 14.67 33.64 -3.74
CA GLU A 626 15.49 33.45 -2.55
C GLU A 626 15.58 31.98 -2.15
N GLU A 627 14.46 31.25 -2.18
CA GLU A 627 14.38 29.81 -1.87
C GLU A 627 15.28 28.96 -2.78
N LEU A 628 15.48 29.39 -4.03
CA LEU A 628 16.38 28.73 -4.98
C LEU A 628 17.89 28.91 -4.66
N ASN A 629 18.23 29.59 -3.56
CA ASN A 629 19.58 29.57 -3.00
C ASN A 629 19.83 28.40 -2.04
N ALA A 630 18.79 27.68 -1.61
CA ALA A 630 18.95 26.58 -0.65
C ALA A 630 19.70 25.40 -1.30
N VAL A 631 20.35 24.59 -0.45
CA VAL A 631 21.01 23.34 -0.88
C VAL A 631 19.98 22.36 -1.44
N GLU A 632 18.79 22.32 -0.83
CA GLU A 632 17.64 21.53 -1.26
C GLU A 632 16.39 22.42 -1.38
N GLU A 633 15.54 22.16 -2.38
CA GLU A 633 14.30 22.93 -2.56
C GLU A 633 13.33 22.76 -1.38
N SER A 634 12.78 23.88 -0.92
CA SER A 634 12.01 23.97 0.32
C SER A 634 10.52 23.70 0.18
N LEU A 635 9.85 23.41 1.30
CA LEU A 635 8.39 23.27 1.33
C LEU A 635 7.67 24.60 1.07
N LEU A 636 8.27 25.73 1.47
CA LEU A 636 7.72 27.06 1.17
C LEU A 636 7.70 27.32 -0.33
N LEU A 637 8.79 26.99 -1.04
CA LEU A 637 8.84 27.08 -2.51
C LEU A 637 7.75 26.21 -3.13
N PHE A 638 7.63 24.95 -2.69
CA PHE A 638 6.60 24.03 -3.16
C PHE A 638 5.20 24.63 -3.01
N ARG A 639 4.84 25.12 -1.82
CA ARG A 639 3.51 25.70 -1.55
C ARG A 639 3.16 26.83 -2.50
N ILE A 640 4.11 27.71 -2.82
CA ILE A 640 3.88 28.84 -3.73
C ILE A 640 3.69 28.37 -5.18
N ILE A 641 4.56 27.48 -5.67
CA ILE A 641 4.53 27.08 -7.09
C ILE A 641 3.51 25.97 -7.38
N ASN A 642 3.04 25.26 -6.36
CA ASN A 642 2.00 24.24 -6.48
C ASN A 642 0.59 24.85 -6.48
N ASP A 643 0.42 26.01 -5.86
CA ASP A 643 -0.86 26.73 -5.87
C ASP A 643 -1.02 27.52 -7.17
N SER A 644 -2.03 27.17 -7.96
CA SER A 644 -2.28 27.81 -9.26
C SER A 644 -2.60 29.30 -9.16
N THR A 645 -3.18 29.74 -8.04
CA THR A 645 -3.54 31.14 -7.80
C THR A 645 -2.28 31.95 -7.49
N LEU A 646 -1.46 31.47 -6.55
CA LEU A 646 -0.19 32.10 -6.19
C LEU A 646 0.79 32.11 -7.37
N TRP A 647 0.88 31.00 -8.11
CA TRP A 647 1.66 30.93 -9.33
C TRP A 647 1.21 31.98 -10.36
N GLY A 648 -0.10 32.08 -10.63
CA GLY A 648 -0.63 33.03 -11.62
C GLY A 648 -0.30 34.49 -11.30
N ILE A 649 -0.46 34.92 -10.05
CA ILE A 649 -0.13 36.30 -9.65
C ILE A 649 1.38 36.55 -9.66
N MET A 650 2.19 35.56 -9.30
CA MET A 650 3.64 35.66 -9.31
C MET A 650 4.21 35.69 -10.73
N ASP A 651 3.78 34.77 -11.60
CA ASP A 651 4.21 34.65 -13.00
C ASP A 651 3.90 35.92 -13.80
N GLN A 652 2.72 36.49 -13.58
CA GLN A 652 2.36 37.78 -14.17
C GLN A 652 3.30 38.89 -13.69
N ALA A 653 3.58 38.96 -12.38
CA ALA A 653 4.47 39.97 -11.83
C ALA A 653 5.93 39.83 -12.31
N ILE A 654 6.44 38.60 -12.45
CA ILE A 654 7.74 38.31 -13.05
C ILE A 654 7.77 38.76 -14.51
N THR A 655 6.70 38.49 -15.26
CA THR A 655 6.58 38.87 -16.67
C THR A 655 6.57 40.40 -16.84
N ASP A 656 5.74 41.09 -16.06
CA ASP A 656 5.59 42.55 -16.11
C ASP A 656 6.87 43.28 -15.68
N SER A 657 7.61 42.71 -14.72
CA SER A 657 8.81 43.32 -14.13
C SER A 657 10.10 42.58 -14.49
N LYS A 658 10.12 41.82 -15.60
CA LYS A 658 11.23 40.91 -15.96
C LYS A 658 12.58 41.59 -15.97
N GLN A 659 12.69 42.76 -16.61
CA GLN A 659 13.95 43.51 -16.68
C GLN A 659 14.46 43.93 -15.28
N MET A 660 13.55 44.25 -14.35
CA MET A 660 13.92 44.64 -12.99
C MET A 660 14.43 43.45 -12.17
N PHE A 661 13.82 42.27 -12.31
CA PHE A 661 14.35 41.05 -11.68
C PHE A 661 15.69 40.62 -12.28
N PHE A 662 15.84 40.71 -13.61
CA PHE A 662 17.09 40.34 -14.30
C PHE A 662 18.24 41.31 -14.02
N ALA A 663 17.99 42.42 -13.33
CA ALA A 663 19.03 43.29 -12.79
C ALA A 663 19.70 42.74 -11.51
N ARG A 664 19.22 41.63 -10.95
CA ARG A 664 19.86 40.97 -9.81
C ARG A 664 21.17 40.29 -10.23
N GLU A 665 22.14 40.32 -9.33
CA GLU A 665 23.49 39.79 -9.56
C GLU A 665 23.67 38.36 -9.01
N ASP A 666 22.60 37.73 -8.53
CA ASP A 666 22.60 36.43 -7.84
C ASP A 666 22.21 35.24 -8.74
N ASN A 667 22.72 35.22 -9.98
CA ASN A 667 22.45 34.19 -10.99
C ASN A 667 20.96 34.00 -11.34
N ILE A 668 20.24 35.12 -11.45
CA ILE A 668 18.79 35.13 -11.67
C ILE A 668 18.31 34.34 -12.89
N GLU A 669 19.08 34.28 -13.98
CA GLU A 669 18.69 33.51 -15.18
C GLU A 669 18.55 32.00 -14.90
N ARG A 670 19.49 31.46 -14.11
CA ARG A 670 19.47 30.05 -13.68
C ARG A 670 18.27 29.79 -12.77
N LYS A 671 18.01 30.70 -11.82
CA LYS A 671 16.88 30.59 -10.89
C LYS A 671 15.55 30.67 -11.62
N TYR A 672 15.40 31.62 -12.54
CA TYR A 672 14.24 31.74 -13.41
C TYR A 672 13.99 30.42 -14.15
N THR A 673 14.99 29.88 -14.85
CA THR A 673 14.84 28.62 -15.59
C THR A 673 14.41 27.47 -14.68
N LYS A 674 15.06 27.33 -13.52
CA LYS A 674 14.78 26.27 -12.55
C LYS A 674 13.37 26.39 -11.95
N LEU A 675 12.90 27.61 -11.66
CA LEU A 675 11.57 27.85 -11.11
C LEU A 675 10.46 27.32 -12.04
N TYR A 676 10.55 27.66 -13.32
CA TYR A 676 9.56 27.22 -14.32
C TYR A 676 9.67 25.72 -14.62
N GLU A 677 10.87 25.15 -14.60
CA GLU A 677 11.05 23.70 -14.74
C GLU A 677 10.35 22.94 -13.60
N LEU A 678 10.53 23.40 -12.35
CA LEU A 678 9.87 22.80 -11.18
C LEU A 678 8.36 22.91 -11.26
N HIS A 679 7.83 24.10 -11.59
CA HIS A 679 6.39 24.28 -11.77
C HIS A 679 5.84 23.37 -12.87
N ALA A 680 6.48 23.30 -14.03
CA ALA A 680 6.03 22.44 -15.13
C ALA A 680 5.97 20.94 -14.74
N LYS A 681 6.93 20.47 -13.93
CA LYS A 681 6.89 19.10 -13.40
C LYS A 681 5.72 18.91 -12.41
N ILE A 682 5.45 19.89 -11.54
CA ILE A 682 4.31 19.82 -10.63
C ILE A 682 2.97 19.85 -11.41
N THR A 683 2.84 20.71 -12.42
CA THR A 683 1.66 20.76 -13.29
C THR A 683 1.43 19.43 -14.00
N SER A 684 2.49 18.81 -14.52
CA SER A 684 2.36 17.52 -15.21
C SER A 684 2.03 16.39 -14.22
N PHE A 685 2.51 16.44 -12.97
CA PHE A 685 2.08 15.54 -11.90
C PHE A 685 0.56 15.65 -11.65
N HIS A 686 0.03 16.86 -11.49
CA HIS A 686 -1.42 17.05 -11.30
C HIS A 686 -2.25 16.69 -12.54
N THR A 687 -1.68 16.85 -13.74
CA THR A 687 -2.32 16.36 -14.98
C THR A 687 -2.46 14.84 -14.97
N LEU A 688 -1.44 14.12 -14.51
CA LEU A 688 -1.50 12.65 -14.36
C LEU A 688 -2.46 12.24 -13.25
N GLU A 689 -2.55 12.99 -12.16
CA GLU A 689 -3.52 12.77 -11.08
C GLU A 689 -4.97 12.90 -11.59
N GLU A 690 -5.22 13.89 -12.44
CA GLU A 690 -6.51 14.06 -13.10
C GLU A 690 -6.80 12.91 -14.08
N GLN A 691 -5.80 12.46 -14.85
CA GLN A 691 -5.92 11.29 -15.73
C GLN A 691 -6.23 10.02 -14.94
N PHE A 692 -5.55 9.78 -13.82
CA PHE A 692 -5.87 8.69 -12.90
C PHE A 692 -7.32 8.76 -12.44
N THR A 693 -7.79 9.96 -12.08
CA THR A 693 -9.18 10.14 -11.63
C THR A 693 -10.19 9.84 -12.73
N LYS A 694 -9.95 10.33 -13.95
CA LYS A 694 -10.83 10.21 -15.13
C LYS A 694 -10.74 8.88 -15.88
N ALA A 695 -9.70 8.07 -15.62
CA ALA A 695 -9.49 6.79 -16.28
C ALA A 695 -10.72 5.87 -16.17
N SER A 696 -10.98 5.18 -17.28
CA SER A 696 -12.22 4.42 -17.53
C SER A 696 -12.08 2.91 -17.33
N SER A 697 -10.88 2.46 -16.98
CA SER A 697 -10.55 1.08 -16.63
C SER A 697 -9.59 1.01 -15.44
N LEU A 698 -9.48 -0.16 -14.81
CA LEU A 698 -8.52 -0.38 -13.73
C LEU A 698 -7.07 -0.42 -14.26
N GLU A 699 -6.87 -0.89 -15.49
CA GLU A 699 -5.58 -0.94 -16.17
C GLU A 699 -5.06 0.46 -16.47
N GLU A 700 -5.90 1.36 -17.00
CA GLU A 700 -5.54 2.77 -17.21
C GLU A 700 -5.19 3.46 -15.89
N LYS A 701 -5.94 3.18 -14.81
CA LYS A 701 -5.65 3.70 -13.47
C LYS A 701 -4.32 3.18 -12.93
N ALA A 702 -4.03 1.89 -13.09
CA ALA A 702 -2.76 1.31 -12.66
C ALA A 702 -1.57 1.92 -13.42
N ALA A 703 -1.68 2.05 -14.75
CA ALA A 703 -0.64 2.67 -15.57
C ALA A 703 -0.45 4.16 -15.22
N ALA A 704 -1.54 4.90 -15.00
CA ALA A 704 -1.47 6.30 -14.57
C ALA A 704 -0.78 6.43 -13.20
N LEU A 705 -1.11 5.56 -12.22
CA LEU A 705 -0.48 5.56 -10.91
C LEU A 705 1.03 5.24 -11.00
N GLU A 706 1.44 4.27 -11.81
CA GLU A 706 2.86 3.93 -12.01
C GLU A 706 3.65 5.13 -12.57
N ILE A 707 3.09 5.83 -13.57
CA ILE A 707 3.73 7.02 -14.14
C ILE A 707 3.78 8.15 -13.09
N LEU A 708 2.72 8.31 -12.30
CA LEU A 708 2.60 9.33 -11.27
C LEU A 708 3.62 9.11 -10.14
N GLU A 709 3.80 7.86 -9.69
CA GLU A 709 4.85 7.46 -8.73
C GLU A 709 6.24 7.73 -9.30
N LYS A 710 6.50 7.30 -10.54
CA LYS A 710 7.78 7.55 -11.21
C LYS A 710 8.06 9.04 -11.35
N MET A 711 7.05 9.84 -11.68
CA MET A 711 7.21 11.29 -11.81
C MET A 711 7.52 11.96 -10.48
N ALA A 712 6.88 11.52 -9.40
CA ALA A 712 7.18 12.01 -8.06
C ALA A 712 8.66 11.82 -7.73
N THR A 713 9.26 10.66 -8.02
CA THR A 713 10.69 10.40 -7.75
C THR A 713 11.66 11.35 -8.47
N GLN A 714 11.20 12.06 -9.51
CA GLN A 714 12.00 13.04 -10.25
C GLN A 714 11.91 14.47 -9.67
N LEU A 715 11.02 14.70 -8.71
CA LEU A 715 10.88 15.96 -8.00
C LEU A 715 11.84 16.03 -6.80
N PRO A 716 12.14 17.22 -6.26
CA PRO A 716 12.90 17.37 -5.01
C PRO A 716 12.29 16.58 -3.83
N ALA A 717 13.13 16.12 -2.90
CA ALA A 717 12.72 15.22 -1.81
C ALA A 717 11.59 15.80 -0.93
N LYS A 718 11.63 17.09 -0.62
CA LYS A 718 10.57 17.77 0.14
C LYS A 718 9.24 17.80 -0.63
N PHE A 719 9.28 17.90 -1.96
CA PHE A 719 8.09 17.92 -2.82
C PHE A 719 7.48 16.52 -2.88
N GLN A 720 8.31 15.48 -2.97
CA GLN A 720 7.88 14.08 -2.89
C GLN A 720 7.11 13.82 -1.59
N GLY A 721 7.66 14.26 -0.45
CA GLY A 721 7.00 14.15 0.85
C GLY A 721 5.63 14.86 0.88
N ALA A 722 5.53 16.04 0.29
CA ALA A 722 4.27 16.78 0.22
C ALA A 722 3.22 16.09 -0.66
N LEU A 723 3.63 15.47 -1.77
CA LEU A 723 2.75 14.79 -2.72
C LEU A 723 2.45 13.32 -2.35
N THR A 724 3.10 12.78 -1.32
CA THR A 724 2.91 11.38 -0.89
C THR A 724 1.45 11.09 -0.55
N LYS A 725 0.74 12.03 0.08
CA LYS A 725 -0.69 11.86 0.39
C LYS A 725 -1.56 11.66 -0.86
N ASN A 726 -1.24 12.36 -1.95
CA ASN A 726 -1.97 12.23 -3.22
C ASN A 726 -1.73 10.85 -3.84
N ILE A 727 -0.48 10.39 -3.81
CA ILE A 727 -0.08 9.05 -4.30
C ILE A 727 -0.75 7.96 -3.48
N ASP A 728 -0.70 8.06 -2.15
CA ASP A 728 -1.29 7.07 -1.25
C ASP A 728 -2.81 7.03 -1.40
N ALA A 729 -3.48 8.20 -1.54
CA ALA A 729 -4.90 8.26 -1.82
C ALA A 729 -5.27 7.61 -3.16
N ALA A 730 -4.45 7.81 -4.20
CA ALA A 730 -4.63 7.15 -5.50
C ALA A 730 -4.42 5.63 -5.39
N ARG A 731 -3.37 5.19 -4.68
CA ARG A 731 -3.06 3.77 -4.45
C ARG A 731 -4.17 3.08 -3.66
N GLU A 732 -4.62 3.67 -2.57
CA GLU A 732 -5.72 3.16 -1.75
C GLU A 732 -7.01 3.07 -2.58
N LYS A 733 -7.35 4.13 -3.33
CA LYS A 733 -8.52 4.14 -4.21
C LYS A 733 -8.47 3.04 -5.27
N LEU A 734 -7.32 2.81 -5.90
CA LEU A 734 -7.15 1.71 -6.86
C LEU A 734 -7.31 0.35 -6.18
N SER A 735 -6.68 0.16 -5.02
CA SER A 735 -6.75 -1.09 -4.24
C SER A 735 -8.19 -1.43 -3.82
N ILE A 736 -8.95 -0.43 -3.34
CA ILE A 736 -10.37 -0.61 -2.98
C ILE A 736 -11.17 -1.00 -4.23
N GLN A 737 -10.98 -0.30 -5.35
CA GLN A 737 -11.71 -0.60 -6.59
C GLN A 737 -11.38 -1.97 -7.16
N GLN A 738 -10.12 -2.41 -7.07
CA GLN A 738 -9.70 -3.77 -7.43
C GLN A 738 -10.34 -4.82 -6.53
N SER A 739 -10.40 -4.57 -5.23
CA SER A 739 -11.02 -5.48 -4.25
C SER A 739 -12.52 -5.64 -4.52
N LEU A 740 -13.23 -4.52 -4.74
CA LEU A 740 -14.65 -4.52 -5.10
C LEU A 740 -14.92 -5.25 -6.43
N PHE A 741 -14.01 -5.10 -7.39
CA PHE A 741 -14.11 -5.83 -8.67
C PHE A 741 -13.94 -7.34 -8.47
N GLU A 742 -12.96 -7.77 -7.68
CA GLU A 742 -12.77 -9.20 -7.37
C GLU A 742 -13.95 -9.78 -6.58
N GLU A 743 -14.50 -9.05 -5.62
CA GLU A 743 -15.71 -9.46 -4.90
C GLU A 743 -16.91 -9.65 -5.84
N TYR A 744 -17.11 -8.72 -6.78
CA TYR A 744 -18.13 -8.85 -7.81
C TYR A 744 -17.87 -10.06 -8.72
N ARG A 745 -16.63 -10.25 -9.18
CA ARG A 745 -16.23 -11.37 -10.04
C ARG A 745 -16.48 -12.70 -9.36
N LEU A 746 -16.11 -12.83 -8.08
CA LEU A 746 -16.38 -14.02 -7.27
C LEU A 746 -17.88 -14.23 -7.05
N SER A 747 -18.63 -13.16 -6.76
CA SER A 747 -20.10 -13.25 -6.63
C SER A 747 -20.76 -13.71 -7.93
N LEU A 748 -20.24 -13.30 -9.09
CA LEU A 748 -20.73 -13.73 -10.39
C LEU A 748 -20.44 -15.21 -10.63
N GLU A 749 -19.22 -15.69 -10.29
CA GLU A 749 -18.90 -17.12 -10.35
C GLU A 749 -19.78 -17.96 -9.41
N VAL A 750 -20.04 -17.47 -8.19
CA VAL A 750 -20.95 -18.10 -7.23
C VAL A 750 -22.36 -18.14 -7.81
N PHE A 751 -22.85 -17.04 -8.37
CA PHE A 751 -24.15 -16.99 -9.04
C PHE A 751 -24.25 -18.02 -10.18
N ASP A 752 -23.22 -18.13 -11.02
CA ASP A 752 -23.21 -19.06 -12.15
C ASP A 752 -23.26 -20.53 -11.70
N ARG A 753 -22.62 -20.87 -10.57
CA ARG A 753 -22.55 -22.24 -10.03
C ARG A 753 -23.65 -22.60 -9.04
N ALA A 754 -24.30 -21.63 -8.40
CA ALA A 754 -25.28 -21.88 -7.34
C ALA A 754 -26.53 -22.58 -7.89
N GLU A 755 -27.09 -23.51 -7.10
CA GLU A 755 -28.42 -24.07 -7.36
C GLU A 755 -29.51 -23.02 -7.05
N ASP A 756 -29.39 -22.35 -5.90
CA ASP A 756 -30.24 -21.21 -5.54
C ASP A 756 -29.78 -19.92 -6.24
N LYS A 757 -30.32 -19.70 -7.44
CA LYS A 757 -30.07 -18.46 -8.20
C LYS A 757 -30.68 -17.22 -7.56
N ILE A 758 -31.71 -17.35 -6.73
CA ILE A 758 -32.41 -16.19 -6.14
C ILE A 758 -31.52 -15.59 -5.05
N GLY A 759 -31.11 -16.41 -4.06
CA GLY A 759 -30.23 -15.97 -2.99
C GLY A 759 -28.85 -15.52 -3.48
N ALA A 760 -28.26 -16.23 -4.45
CA ALA A 760 -26.98 -15.83 -5.05
C ALA A 760 -27.07 -14.50 -5.79
N PHE A 761 -28.22 -14.17 -6.39
CA PHE A 761 -28.41 -12.88 -7.07
C PHE A 761 -28.47 -11.69 -6.11
N GLU A 762 -28.99 -11.85 -4.90
CA GLU A 762 -28.99 -10.77 -3.89
C GLU A 762 -27.56 -10.36 -3.52
N SER A 763 -26.68 -11.35 -3.35
CA SER A 763 -25.24 -11.12 -3.11
C SER A 763 -24.58 -10.44 -4.31
N LEU A 764 -24.84 -10.94 -5.54
CA LEU A 764 -24.33 -10.33 -6.77
C LEU A 764 -24.83 -8.90 -6.98
N GLN A 765 -26.09 -8.60 -6.64
CA GLN A 765 -26.65 -7.26 -6.71
C GLN A 765 -25.97 -6.31 -5.72
N THR A 766 -25.62 -6.80 -4.53
CA THR A 766 -24.93 -6.02 -3.51
C THR A 766 -23.53 -5.65 -3.98
N THR A 767 -22.75 -6.62 -4.46
CA THR A 767 -21.39 -6.37 -4.97
C THR A 767 -21.40 -5.53 -6.26
N PHE A 768 -22.35 -5.73 -7.17
CA PHE A 768 -22.49 -4.88 -8.36
C PHE A 768 -22.79 -3.41 -8.03
N LYS A 769 -23.67 -3.15 -7.06
CA LYS A 769 -23.99 -1.77 -6.62
C LYS A 769 -22.80 -1.07 -5.95
N ALA A 770 -21.91 -1.84 -5.32
CA ALA A 770 -20.69 -1.31 -4.69
C ALA A 770 -19.60 -0.94 -5.70
N LEU A 771 -19.65 -1.48 -6.94
CA LEU A 771 -18.67 -1.13 -7.98
C LEU A 771 -18.70 0.36 -8.34
N PRO A 772 -17.55 0.95 -8.73
CA PRO A 772 -17.53 2.26 -9.35
C PRO A 772 -18.30 2.29 -10.68
N LEU A 773 -18.81 3.47 -11.06
CA LEU A 773 -19.74 3.65 -12.19
C LEU A 773 -19.20 3.12 -13.53
N PHE A 774 -17.90 3.26 -13.80
CA PHE A 774 -17.30 2.76 -15.04
C PHE A 774 -17.35 1.22 -15.12
N LEU A 775 -17.08 0.51 -14.01
CA LEU A 775 -17.21 -0.94 -13.94
C LEU A 775 -18.68 -1.38 -13.99
N GLN A 776 -19.59 -0.67 -13.32
CA GLN A 776 -21.02 -0.95 -13.47
C GLN A 776 -21.48 -0.82 -14.92
N THR A 777 -20.91 0.12 -15.66
CA THR A 777 -21.22 0.32 -17.08
C THR A 777 -20.67 -0.85 -17.92
N GLN A 778 -19.41 -1.23 -17.70
CA GLN A 778 -18.76 -2.35 -18.38
C GLN A 778 -19.49 -3.69 -18.16
N PHE A 779 -19.93 -3.96 -16.93
CA PHE A 779 -20.54 -5.26 -16.55
C PHE A 779 -22.07 -5.25 -16.51
N ARG A 780 -22.71 -4.18 -16.99
CA ARG A 780 -24.17 -3.99 -16.94
C ARG A 780 -24.93 -5.12 -17.61
N GLN A 781 -24.48 -5.56 -18.78
CA GLN A 781 -25.17 -6.61 -19.52
C GLN A 781 -25.14 -7.94 -18.77
N GLN A 782 -23.97 -8.35 -18.26
CA GLN A 782 -23.81 -9.59 -17.50
C GLN A 782 -24.66 -9.59 -16.22
N PHE A 783 -24.70 -8.45 -15.51
CA PHE A 783 -25.57 -8.27 -14.35
C PHE A 783 -27.06 -8.37 -14.71
N ASN A 784 -27.49 -7.74 -15.81
CA ASN A 784 -28.86 -7.82 -16.28
C ASN A 784 -29.26 -9.24 -16.69
N ASP A 785 -28.37 -9.97 -17.35
CA ASP A 785 -28.58 -11.36 -17.73
C ASP A 785 -28.82 -12.25 -16.50
N ALA A 786 -27.99 -12.08 -15.46
CA ALA A 786 -28.16 -12.76 -14.17
C ALA A 786 -29.50 -12.39 -13.50
N ARG A 787 -29.91 -11.13 -13.56
CA ARG A 787 -31.20 -10.65 -13.03
C ARG A 787 -32.39 -11.31 -13.70
N VAL A 788 -32.37 -11.45 -15.03
CA VAL A 788 -33.47 -12.10 -15.77
C VAL A 788 -33.54 -13.59 -15.37
N LEU A 789 -32.41 -14.28 -15.21
CA LEU A 789 -32.38 -15.67 -14.73
C LEU A 789 -32.92 -15.82 -13.30
N ALA A 790 -32.50 -14.97 -12.36
CA ALA A 790 -33.04 -15.00 -11.00
C ALA A 790 -34.56 -14.75 -10.99
N THR A 791 -35.03 -13.81 -11.82
CA THR A 791 -36.46 -13.49 -11.99
C THR A 791 -37.23 -14.68 -12.56
N PHE A 792 -36.66 -15.40 -13.53
CA PHE A 792 -37.23 -16.64 -14.08
C PHE A 792 -37.39 -17.70 -12.99
N LYS A 793 -36.35 -17.94 -12.19
CA LYS A 793 -36.39 -18.92 -11.07
C LYS A 793 -37.41 -18.54 -10.00
N GLN A 794 -37.55 -17.25 -9.70
CA GLN A 794 -38.57 -16.76 -8.78
C GLN A 794 -39.99 -17.03 -9.32
N HIS A 795 -40.27 -16.67 -10.58
CA HIS A 795 -41.59 -16.92 -11.19
C HIS A 795 -41.89 -18.41 -11.32
N PHE A 796 -40.88 -19.25 -11.59
CA PHE A 796 -41.06 -20.71 -11.60
C PHE A 796 -41.43 -21.24 -10.21
N SER A 797 -40.79 -20.73 -9.16
CA SER A 797 -41.14 -21.10 -7.78
C SER A 797 -42.59 -20.69 -7.44
N SER A 798 -43.01 -19.49 -7.85
CA SER A 798 -44.41 -19.05 -7.72
C SER A 798 -45.38 -19.90 -8.53
N PHE A 799 -44.99 -20.30 -9.75
CA PHE A 799 -45.78 -21.21 -10.59
C PHE A 799 -46.00 -22.56 -9.90
N LYS A 800 -44.95 -23.14 -9.30
CA LYS A 800 -45.06 -24.41 -8.56
C LYS A 800 -45.98 -24.32 -7.35
N ALA A 801 -46.01 -23.17 -6.67
CA ALA A 801 -46.79 -22.96 -5.47
C ALA A 801 -48.25 -22.52 -5.72
N ALA A 802 -48.59 -22.10 -6.93
CA ALA A 802 -49.91 -21.55 -7.22
C ALA A 802 -50.96 -22.64 -7.49
N ASP A 803 -52.18 -22.39 -6.98
CA ASP A 803 -53.34 -23.23 -7.28
C ASP A 803 -53.83 -23.03 -8.73
N SER A 804 -53.79 -21.79 -9.24
CA SER A 804 -54.07 -21.46 -10.64
C SER A 804 -52.79 -21.00 -11.34
N LYS A 805 -52.44 -21.68 -12.42
CA LYS A 805 -51.10 -21.61 -13.02
C LYS A 805 -51.03 -20.87 -14.35
N ASP A 806 -52.15 -20.63 -15.03
CA ASP A 806 -52.20 -20.04 -16.37
C ASP A 806 -51.58 -18.63 -16.44
N GLU A 807 -51.99 -17.71 -15.56
CA GLU A 807 -51.48 -16.33 -15.60
C GLU A 807 -49.98 -16.26 -15.29
N ILE A 808 -49.52 -17.09 -14.33
CA ILE A 808 -48.12 -17.15 -13.93
C ILE A 808 -47.28 -17.80 -15.02
N TYR A 809 -47.80 -18.83 -15.70
CA TYR A 809 -47.16 -19.46 -16.85
C TYR A 809 -46.88 -18.45 -17.98
N LEU A 810 -47.86 -17.62 -18.32
CA LEU A 810 -47.67 -16.63 -19.40
C LEU A 810 -46.52 -15.65 -19.07
N LYS A 811 -46.44 -15.19 -17.81
CA LYS A 811 -45.33 -14.37 -17.33
C LYS A 811 -44.00 -15.13 -17.36
N LEU A 812 -44.01 -16.40 -16.94
CA LEU A 812 -42.83 -17.27 -16.95
C LEU A 812 -42.29 -17.50 -18.38
N LEU A 813 -43.17 -17.76 -19.35
CA LEU A 813 -42.82 -17.95 -20.76
C LEU A 813 -42.22 -16.68 -21.37
N GLU A 814 -42.76 -15.51 -21.03
CA GLU A 814 -42.23 -14.23 -21.50
C GLU A 814 -40.83 -13.97 -20.95
N ILE A 815 -40.61 -14.22 -19.65
CA ILE A 815 -39.27 -14.09 -19.05
C ILE A 815 -38.29 -15.10 -19.66
N TYR A 816 -38.73 -16.34 -19.91
CA TYR A 816 -37.88 -17.37 -20.54
C TYR A 816 -37.38 -16.92 -21.93
N LYS A 817 -38.23 -16.28 -22.74
CA LYS A 817 -37.84 -15.73 -24.05
C LYS A 817 -36.80 -14.61 -23.96
N GLN A 818 -36.73 -13.89 -22.83
CA GLN A 818 -35.77 -12.82 -22.58
C GLN A 818 -34.43 -13.33 -22.03
N LEU A 819 -34.33 -14.60 -21.62
CA LEU A 819 -33.08 -15.17 -21.15
C LEU A 819 -32.04 -15.22 -22.29
N PRO A 820 -30.77 -14.94 -22.00
CA PRO A 820 -29.67 -15.24 -22.93
C PRO A 820 -29.65 -16.73 -23.32
N ALA A 821 -29.23 -17.04 -24.54
CA ALA A 821 -29.24 -18.40 -25.10
C ALA A 821 -28.65 -19.46 -24.16
N ARG A 822 -27.49 -19.18 -23.54
CA ARG A 822 -26.84 -20.09 -22.58
C ARG A 822 -27.72 -20.48 -21.39
N TYR A 823 -28.56 -19.56 -20.91
CA TYR A 823 -29.48 -19.81 -19.80
C TYR A 823 -30.78 -20.44 -20.29
N GLN A 824 -31.26 -20.10 -21.49
CA GLN A 824 -32.39 -20.79 -22.10
C GLN A 824 -32.11 -22.28 -22.27
N ASP A 825 -30.92 -22.63 -22.76
CA ASP A 825 -30.50 -24.02 -22.95
C ASP A 825 -30.39 -24.76 -21.61
N ALA A 826 -29.76 -24.15 -20.61
CA ALA A 826 -29.62 -24.73 -19.27
C ALA A 826 -30.98 -24.93 -18.57
N GLU A 827 -31.95 -24.02 -18.82
CA GLU A 827 -33.26 -24.01 -18.16
C GLU A 827 -34.38 -24.63 -18.98
N VAL A 828 -34.08 -25.24 -20.14
CA VAL A 828 -35.08 -25.90 -20.99
C VAL A 828 -35.82 -27.01 -20.24
N GLY A 829 -35.15 -27.69 -19.30
CA GLY A 829 -35.75 -28.71 -18.42
C GLY A 829 -36.81 -28.12 -17.50
N THR A 830 -36.45 -27.08 -16.76
CA THR A 830 -37.35 -26.32 -15.87
C THR A 830 -38.58 -25.81 -16.62
N MET A 831 -38.37 -25.20 -17.79
CA MET A 831 -39.48 -24.70 -18.60
C MET A 831 -40.34 -25.85 -19.16
N SER A 832 -39.73 -26.97 -19.55
CA SER A 832 -40.49 -28.17 -19.99
C SER A 832 -41.39 -28.72 -18.89
N GLU A 833 -40.98 -28.63 -17.62
CA GLU A 833 -41.79 -29.04 -16.48
C GLU A 833 -43.04 -28.17 -16.34
N ALA A 834 -42.89 -26.84 -16.38
CA ALA A 834 -44.03 -25.92 -16.30
C ALA A 834 -45.01 -26.15 -17.47
N VAL A 835 -44.48 -26.27 -18.70
CA VAL A 835 -45.28 -26.61 -19.88
C VAL A 835 -46.02 -27.95 -19.69
N GLY A 836 -45.36 -28.95 -19.11
CA GLY A 836 -45.95 -30.25 -18.85
C GLY A 836 -47.11 -30.21 -17.86
N GLU A 837 -47.08 -29.33 -16.86
CA GLU A 837 -48.20 -29.17 -15.92
C GLU A 837 -49.41 -28.50 -16.60
N ILE A 838 -49.22 -27.40 -17.33
CA ILE A 838 -50.30 -26.75 -18.09
C ILE A 838 -50.86 -27.69 -19.17
N TRP A 839 -49.98 -28.42 -19.86
CA TRP A 839 -50.37 -29.42 -20.84
C TRP A 839 -51.29 -30.49 -20.24
N LYS A 840 -50.93 -31.04 -19.07
CA LYS A 840 -51.76 -32.05 -18.38
C LYS A 840 -53.11 -31.49 -17.99
N GLU A 841 -53.18 -30.24 -17.55
CA GLU A 841 -54.44 -29.59 -17.19
C GLU A 841 -55.35 -29.42 -18.42
N LYS A 842 -54.82 -28.89 -19.53
CA LYS A 842 -55.57 -28.72 -20.79
C LYS A 842 -56.02 -30.06 -21.38
N VAL A 843 -55.16 -31.09 -21.36
CA VAL A 843 -55.54 -32.44 -21.82
C VAL A 843 -56.56 -33.09 -20.89
N ARG A 844 -56.46 -32.92 -19.57
CA ARG A 844 -57.47 -33.42 -18.63
C ARG A 844 -58.83 -32.79 -18.91
N ALA A 845 -58.88 -31.47 -19.12
CA ALA A 845 -60.11 -30.78 -19.45
C ALA A 845 -60.73 -31.30 -20.75
N LEU A 846 -59.90 -31.68 -21.73
CA LEU A 846 -60.36 -32.37 -22.93
C LEU A 846 -60.91 -33.76 -22.59
N ASP A 847 -60.18 -34.60 -21.84
CA ASP A 847 -60.53 -35.99 -21.52
C ASP A 847 -61.81 -36.12 -20.67
N GLU A 848 -62.07 -35.18 -19.76
CA GLU A 848 -63.24 -35.18 -18.87
C GLU A 848 -64.58 -34.95 -19.62
N ILE A 849 -64.53 -34.45 -20.86
CA ILE A 849 -65.74 -34.26 -21.68
C ILE A 849 -66.25 -35.63 -22.17
N SER A 850 -67.42 -36.04 -21.68
CA SER A 850 -68.11 -37.28 -22.07
C SER A 850 -69.16 -37.06 -23.17
N ASP A 851 -69.56 -38.12 -23.86
CA ASP A 851 -70.66 -38.15 -24.85
C ASP A 851 -72.04 -37.75 -24.28
N LYS A 852 -72.19 -37.81 -22.96
CA LYS A 852 -73.40 -37.40 -22.23
C LYS A 852 -73.43 -35.92 -21.90
N THR A 853 -72.32 -35.20 -22.09
CA THR A 853 -72.26 -33.77 -21.85
C THR A 853 -73.05 -33.03 -22.96
N PRO A 854 -73.96 -32.10 -22.63
CA PRO A 854 -74.67 -31.33 -23.65
C PRO A 854 -73.68 -30.58 -24.56
N GLY A 855 -73.78 -30.76 -25.87
CA GLY A 855 -72.88 -30.13 -26.84
C GLY A 855 -71.43 -30.63 -26.79
N TRP A 856 -71.17 -31.83 -26.25
CA TRP A 856 -69.83 -32.36 -26.01
C TRP A 856 -68.89 -32.33 -27.22
N LEU A 857 -69.40 -32.51 -28.45
CA LEU A 857 -68.59 -32.43 -29.67
C LEU A 857 -68.01 -31.02 -29.87
N GLY A 858 -68.84 -29.99 -29.69
CA GLY A 858 -68.39 -28.60 -29.78
C GLY A 858 -67.39 -28.26 -28.68
N LEU A 859 -67.63 -28.73 -27.45
CA LEU A 859 -66.69 -28.53 -26.33
C LEU A 859 -65.35 -29.24 -26.57
N LYS A 860 -65.32 -30.48 -27.07
CA LYS A 860 -64.06 -31.17 -27.42
C LYS A 860 -63.25 -30.35 -28.43
N GLN A 861 -63.92 -29.79 -29.45
CA GLN A 861 -63.26 -28.98 -30.48
C GLN A 861 -62.77 -27.63 -29.93
N GLU A 862 -63.54 -26.96 -29.08
CA GLU A 862 -63.15 -25.71 -28.43
C GLU A 862 -61.90 -25.88 -27.56
N TYR A 863 -61.92 -26.89 -26.67
CA TYR A 863 -60.77 -27.19 -25.81
C TYR A 863 -59.56 -27.68 -26.60
N PHE A 864 -59.75 -28.42 -27.70
CA PHE A 864 -58.65 -28.76 -28.60
C PHE A 864 -58.07 -27.51 -29.29
N THR A 865 -58.90 -26.53 -29.64
CA THR A 865 -58.43 -25.26 -30.21
C THR A 865 -57.58 -24.47 -29.22
N ASP A 866 -57.97 -24.42 -27.96
CA ASP A 866 -57.16 -23.83 -26.88
C ASP A 866 -55.84 -24.60 -26.68
N LEU A 867 -55.87 -25.94 -26.72
CA LEU A 867 -54.67 -26.78 -26.66
C LEU A 867 -53.73 -26.56 -27.86
N GLN A 868 -54.27 -26.40 -29.07
CA GLN A 868 -53.53 -26.09 -30.29
C GLN A 868 -52.84 -24.72 -30.17
N ALA A 869 -53.57 -23.68 -29.74
CA ALA A 869 -53.01 -22.35 -29.52
C ALA A 869 -51.89 -22.38 -28.46
N PHE A 870 -52.07 -23.16 -27.39
CA PHE A 870 -51.02 -23.39 -26.40
C PHE A 870 -49.79 -24.08 -27.01
N PHE A 871 -49.98 -25.18 -27.75
CA PHE A 871 -48.89 -25.93 -28.39
C PHE A 871 -48.08 -25.06 -29.38
N ASP A 872 -48.76 -24.26 -30.19
CA ASP A 872 -48.14 -23.37 -31.17
C ASP A 872 -47.35 -22.23 -30.52
N SER A 873 -47.70 -21.86 -29.28
CA SER A 873 -46.98 -20.86 -28.51
C SER A 873 -45.65 -21.37 -27.92
N LEU A 874 -45.42 -22.68 -27.92
CA LEU A 874 -44.27 -23.30 -27.29
C LEU A 874 -42.97 -23.08 -28.09
N PRO A 875 -41.83 -22.83 -27.42
CA PRO A 875 -40.53 -22.92 -28.06
C PRO A 875 -40.33 -24.29 -28.71
N LYS A 876 -39.80 -24.32 -29.94
CA LYS A 876 -39.66 -25.55 -30.75
C LYS A 876 -39.03 -26.73 -29.98
N THR A 877 -37.95 -26.46 -29.24
CA THR A 877 -37.22 -27.46 -28.43
C THR A 877 -38.07 -28.11 -27.34
N ILE A 878 -39.08 -27.39 -26.82
CA ILE A 878 -40.01 -27.89 -25.81
C ILE A 878 -41.21 -28.54 -26.50
N GLY A 879 -41.77 -27.90 -27.53
CA GLY A 879 -42.90 -28.41 -28.31
C GLY A 879 -42.63 -29.79 -28.92
N ASP A 880 -41.40 -30.05 -29.36
CA ASP A 880 -40.99 -31.36 -29.90
C ASP A 880 -41.24 -32.51 -28.91
N LYS A 881 -41.19 -32.28 -27.58
CA LYS A 881 -41.49 -33.30 -26.56
C LYS A 881 -42.96 -33.67 -26.46
N PHE A 882 -43.86 -32.75 -26.84
CA PHE A 882 -45.31 -32.96 -26.77
C PHE A 882 -45.92 -33.27 -28.13
N LYS A 883 -45.14 -33.15 -29.20
CA LYS A 883 -45.58 -33.29 -30.59
C LYS A 883 -46.27 -34.61 -30.89
N GLU A 884 -45.74 -35.73 -30.40
CA GLU A 884 -46.34 -37.04 -30.61
C GLU A 884 -47.74 -37.11 -29.99
N LYS A 885 -47.87 -36.74 -28.71
CA LYS A 885 -49.15 -36.73 -28.01
C LYS A 885 -50.12 -35.70 -28.61
N PHE A 886 -49.64 -34.53 -29.01
CA PHE A 886 -50.44 -33.53 -29.72
C PHE A 886 -50.99 -34.08 -31.03
N THR A 887 -50.14 -34.77 -31.80
CA THR A 887 -50.52 -35.40 -33.08
C THR A 887 -51.61 -36.44 -32.86
N GLN A 888 -51.49 -37.27 -31.80
CA GLN A 888 -52.55 -38.19 -31.41
C GLN A 888 -53.87 -37.45 -31.13
N LEU A 889 -53.84 -36.42 -30.27
CA LEU A 889 -55.04 -35.65 -29.93
C LEU A 889 -55.64 -34.92 -31.16
N SER A 890 -54.80 -34.54 -32.13
CA SER A 890 -55.23 -33.98 -33.41
C SER A 890 -56.00 -35.00 -34.27
N TYR A 891 -55.56 -36.27 -34.29
CA TYR A 891 -56.32 -37.34 -34.93
C TYR A 891 -57.66 -37.58 -34.22
N GLU A 892 -57.67 -37.55 -32.88
CA GLU A 892 -58.88 -37.66 -32.07
C GLU A 892 -59.87 -36.53 -32.39
N ASN A 893 -59.40 -35.28 -32.45
CA ASN A 893 -60.21 -34.15 -32.90
C ASN A 893 -60.69 -34.31 -34.35
N GLY A 894 -59.84 -34.85 -35.23
CA GLY A 894 -60.21 -35.18 -36.60
C GLY A 894 -61.34 -36.20 -36.70
N PHE A 895 -61.43 -37.15 -35.76
CA PHE A 895 -62.58 -38.04 -35.61
C PHE A 895 -63.82 -37.29 -35.11
N TYR A 896 -63.72 -36.45 -34.08
CA TYR A 896 -64.87 -35.67 -33.58
C TYR A 896 -65.49 -34.76 -34.65
N GLN A 897 -64.66 -34.09 -35.45
CA GLN A 897 -65.13 -33.32 -36.61
C GLN A 897 -65.79 -34.22 -37.66
N GLY A 898 -65.22 -35.40 -37.91
CA GLY A 898 -65.81 -36.39 -38.83
C GLY A 898 -67.17 -36.90 -38.33
N LEU A 899 -67.32 -37.11 -37.02
CA LEU A 899 -68.55 -37.56 -36.39
C LEU A 899 -69.62 -36.47 -36.44
N GLU A 900 -69.26 -35.21 -36.24
CA GLU A 900 -70.19 -34.09 -36.42
C GLU A 900 -70.69 -34.00 -37.86
N VAL A 901 -69.79 -34.12 -38.84
CA VAL A 901 -70.17 -34.19 -40.27
C VAL A 901 -71.10 -35.37 -40.50
N TYR A 902 -70.76 -36.56 -40.00
CA TYR A 902 -71.60 -37.75 -40.13
C TYR A 902 -72.99 -37.54 -39.51
N ASN A 903 -73.08 -36.94 -38.33
CA ASN A 903 -74.34 -36.63 -37.66
C ASN A 903 -75.19 -35.61 -38.42
N SER A 904 -74.55 -34.70 -39.17
CA SER A 904 -75.25 -33.71 -40.01
C SER A 904 -75.86 -34.30 -41.29
N LEU A 905 -75.54 -35.54 -41.67
CA LEU A 905 -76.07 -36.19 -42.86
C LEU A 905 -77.56 -36.54 -42.68
N THR A 906 -78.41 -35.91 -43.49
CA THR A 906 -79.87 -35.93 -43.33
C THR A 906 -80.58 -37.08 -44.03
N THR A 907 -79.91 -37.84 -44.89
CA THR A 907 -80.50 -38.99 -45.60
C THR A 907 -79.83 -40.30 -45.24
N VAL A 908 -80.60 -41.39 -45.30
CA VAL A 908 -80.11 -42.76 -45.00
C VAL A 908 -78.94 -43.15 -45.91
N ALA A 909 -79.05 -42.92 -47.22
CA ALA A 909 -77.98 -43.22 -48.16
C ALA A 909 -76.70 -42.41 -47.88
N ALA A 910 -76.85 -41.13 -47.50
CA ALA A 910 -75.70 -40.31 -47.15
C ALA A 910 -75.00 -40.84 -45.88
N LYS A 911 -75.75 -41.23 -44.84
CA LYS A 911 -75.20 -41.85 -43.63
C LYS A 911 -74.45 -43.16 -43.95
N ILE A 912 -75.04 -44.07 -44.73
CA ILE A 912 -74.38 -45.34 -45.11
C ILE A 912 -73.08 -45.08 -45.86
N HIS A 913 -73.10 -44.21 -46.88
CA HIS A 913 -71.91 -43.88 -47.66
C HIS A 913 -70.89 -43.03 -46.87
N GLY A 914 -71.32 -42.33 -45.83
CA GLY A 914 -70.47 -41.50 -44.97
C GLY A 914 -69.72 -42.30 -43.90
N LEU A 915 -70.19 -43.50 -43.53
CA LEU A 915 -69.55 -44.31 -42.49
C LEU A 915 -68.09 -44.69 -42.79
N PRO A 916 -67.69 -45.09 -44.03
CA PRO A 916 -66.29 -45.37 -44.35
C PRO A 916 -65.35 -44.21 -44.05
N ALA A 917 -65.74 -42.96 -44.35
CA ALA A 917 -64.92 -41.78 -44.07
C ALA A 917 -64.75 -41.54 -42.56
N LEU A 918 -65.78 -41.85 -41.76
CA LEU A 918 -65.69 -41.82 -40.30
C LEU A 918 -64.85 -42.98 -39.75
N LYS A 919 -64.93 -44.17 -40.37
CA LYS A 919 -64.14 -45.35 -40.03
C LYS A 919 -62.65 -45.10 -40.21
N ASP A 920 -62.23 -44.51 -41.33
CA ASP A 920 -60.82 -44.20 -41.59
C ASP A 920 -60.24 -43.30 -40.48
N LYS A 921 -61.04 -42.34 -39.99
CA LYS A 921 -60.67 -41.48 -38.85
C LYS A 921 -60.66 -42.25 -37.52
N ALA A 922 -61.62 -43.14 -37.29
CA ALA A 922 -61.64 -43.98 -36.09
C ALA A 922 -60.45 -44.95 -36.04
N ASP A 923 -60.03 -45.49 -37.19
CA ASP A 923 -58.88 -46.39 -37.31
C ASP A 923 -57.56 -45.69 -36.99
N THR A 924 -57.44 -44.39 -37.27
CA THR A 924 -56.28 -43.60 -36.83
C THR A 924 -56.22 -43.38 -35.31
N CYS A 925 -57.31 -43.68 -34.60
CA CYS A 925 -57.49 -43.49 -33.16
C CYS A 925 -57.71 -44.82 -32.42
N GLN A 926 -57.15 -45.94 -32.91
CA GLN A 926 -57.36 -47.30 -32.35
C GLN A 926 -57.07 -47.43 -30.84
N SER A 927 -56.14 -46.64 -30.32
CA SER A 927 -55.77 -46.67 -28.89
C SER A 927 -56.77 -45.95 -27.98
N ASN A 928 -57.71 -45.16 -28.54
CA ASN A 928 -58.67 -44.40 -27.74
C ASN A 928 -59.99 -45.18 -27.61
N SER A 929 -60.18 -45.85 -26.46
CA SER A 929 -61.33 -46.71 -26.21
C SER A 929 -62.68 -45.97 -26.27
N PHE A 930 -62.70 -44.68 -25.90
CA PHE A 930 -63.91 -43.86 -25.99
C PHE A 930 -64.31 -43.61 -27.45
N ILE A 931 -63.35 -43.26 -28.32
CA ILE A 931 -63.61 -43.13 -29.76
C ILE A 931 -64.06 -44.46 -30.37
N GLN A 932 -63.41 -45.57 -30.01
CA GLN A 932 -63.80 -46.88 -30.52
C GLN A 932 -65.21 -47.27 -30.09
N GLN A 933 -65.60 -46.95 -28.85
CA GLN A 933 -66.96 -47.17 -28.38
C GLN A 933 -67.97 -46.33 -29.17
N VAL A 934 -67.76 -45.01 -29.27
CA VAL A 934 -68.65 -44.10 -30.00
C VAL A 934 -68.77 -44.50 -31.48
N PHE A 935 -67.66 -44.89 -32.12
CA PHE A 935 -67.67 -45.39 -33.48
C PHE A 935 -68.41 -46.72 -33.60
N SER A 936 -68.23 -47.65 -32.66
CA SER A 936 -68.93 -48.94 -32.67
C SER A 936 -70.45 -48.76 -32.58
N GLU A 937 -70.92 -47.89 -31.69
CA GLU A 937 -72.35 -47.57 -31.55
C GLU A 937 -72.91 -46.90 -32.82
N THR A 938 -72.13 -46.00 -33.41
CA THR A 938 -72.46 -45.33 -34.68
C THR A 938 -72.51 -46.33 -35.84
N ARG A 939 -71.54 -47.24 -35.93
CA ARG A 939 -71.47 -48.31 -36.92
C ARG A 939 -72.63 -49.27 -36.77
N GLU A 940 -72.94 -49.73 -35.57
CA GLU A 940 -74.05 -50.66 -35.34
C GLU A 940 -75.37 -50.04 -35.83
N THR A 941 -75.59 -48.76 -35.54
CA THR A 941 -76.75 -48.01 -36.05
C THR A 941 -76.74 -47.94 -37.58
N ASN A 942 -75.58 -47.67 -38.19
CA ASN A 942 -75.43 -47.64 -39.64
C ASN A 942 -75.64 -49.01 -40.31
N ASP A 943 -75.13 -50.09 -39.72
CA ASP A 943 -75.31 -51.46 -40.19
C ASP A 943 -76.82 -51.79 -40.21
N HIS A 944 -77.57 -51.40 -39.17
CA HIS A 944 -79.03 -51.50 -39.18
C HIS A 944 -79.68 -50.65 -40.27
N LEU A 945 -79.24 -49.40 -40.49
CA LEU A 945 -79.74 -48.57 -41.59
C LEU A 945 -79.51 -49.23 -42.96
N SER A 946 -78.33 -49.83 -43.18
CA SER A 946 -77.99 -50.55 -44.41
C SER A 946 -78.91 -51.75 -44.62
N ILE A 947 -79.12 -52.57 -43.59
CA ILE A 947 -80.03 -53.73 -43.67
C ILE A 947 -81.45 -53.27 -43.97
N LEU A 948 -81.95 -52.23 -43.28
CA LEU A 948 -83.28 -51.69 -43.52
C LEU A 948 -83.44 -51.22 -44.98
N GLN A 949 -82.43 -50.54 -45.54
CA GLN A 949 -82.46 -50.10 -46.93
C GLN A 949 -82.38 -51.29 -47.91
N GLU A 950 -81.45 -52.23 -47.71
CA GLU A 950 -81.27 -53.41 -48.57
C GLU A 950 -82.51 -54.29 -48.65
N LYS A 951 -83.23 -54.45 -47.54
CA LYS A 951 -84.49 -55.20 -47.49
C LYS A 951 -85.69 -54.40 -48.00
N GLY A 952 -85.49 -53.14 -48.41
CA GLY A 952 -86.56 -52.28 -48.93
C GLY A 952 -87.58 -51.83 -47.87
N LEU A 953 -87.19 -51.82 -46.59
CA LEU A 953 -88.01 -51.35 -45.46
C LEU A 953 -88.07 -49.82 -45.39
N ILE A 954 -87.02 -49.17 -45.86
CA ILE A 954 -86.87 -47.72 -45.97
C ILE A 954 -86.27 -47.39 -47.34
N THR A 955 -86.44 -46.14 -47.80
CA THR A 955 -85.83 -45.66 -49.05
C THR A 955 -84.47 -45.00 -48.78
N ALA A 956 -83.62 -44.96 -49.81
CA ALA A 956 -82.33 -44.27 -49.79
C ALA A 956 -82.44 -42.79 -49.35
N ASP A 957 -83.51 -42.12 -49.78
CA ASP A 957 -83.76 -40.69 -49.55
C ASP A 957 -84.53 -40.42 -48.24
N ALA A 958 -84.83 -41.47 -47.47
CA ALA A 958 -85.52 -41.31 -46.18
C ALA A 958 -84.68 -40.44 -45.23
N GLU A 959 -85.37 -39.64 -44.43
CA GLU A 959 -84.75 -38.79 -43.41
C GLU A 959 -84.08 -39.68 -42.35
N SER A 960 -82.75 -39.64 -42.29
CA SER A 960 -81.92 -40.51 -41.44
C SER A 960 -82.31 -40.42 -39.97
N GLN A 961 -82.48 -39.19 -39.46
CA GLN A 961 -82.82 -38.94 -38.07
C GLN A 961 -84.13 -39.63 -37.68
N LYS A 962 -85.15 -39.55 -38.54
CA LYS A 962 -86.44 -40.18 -38.28
C LYS A 962 -86.32 -41.71 -38.19
N VAL A 963 -85.46 -42.32 -39.00
CA VAL A 963 -85.21 -43.76 -38.98
C VAL A 963 -84.35 -44.16 -37.78
N GLU A 964 -83.32 -43.39 -37.45
CA GLU A 964 -82.49 -43.57 -36.26
C GLU A 964 -83.34 -43.45 -34.97
N ASP A 965 -84.28 -42.50 -34.90
CA ASP A 965 -85.25 -42.36 -33.81
C ASP A 965 -86.18 -43.58 -33.72
N SER A 966 -86.61 -44.12 -34.86
CA SER A 966 -87.38 -45.36 -34.94
C SER A 966 -86.59 -46.58 -34.45
N LEU A 967 -85.29 -46.67 -34.77
CA LEU A 967 -84.38 -47.70 -34.25
C LEU A 967 -84.14 -47.54 -32.75
N ALA A 968 -83.90 -46.31 -32.28
CA ALA A 968 -83.75 -46.01 -30.86
C ALA A 968 -85.04 -46.32 -30.08
N THR A 969 -86.19 -46.05 -30.68
CA THR A 969 -87.51 -46.40 -30.13
C THR A 969 -87.70 -47.91 -30.06
N LEU A 970 -87.32 -48.65 -31.11
CA LEU A 970 -87.29 -50.12 -31.10
C LEU A 970 -86.41 -50.63 -29.96
N LYS A 971 -85.15 -50.19 -29.89
CA LYS A 971 -84.19 -50.58 -28.84
C LYS A 971 -84.75 -50.27 -27.44
N ARG A 972 -85.44 -49.15 -27.26
CA ARG A 972 -86.10 -48.78 -26.00
C ARG A 972 -87.27 -49.70 -25.66
N LYS A 973 -88.12 -50.03 -26.63
CA LYS A 973 -89.24 -50.97 -26.46
C LYS A 973 -88.76 -52.36 -26.01
N ILE A 974 -87.51 -52.72 -26.27
CA ILE A 974 -86.95 -54.03 -25.92
C ILE A 974 -85.78 -53.98 -24.94
N ALA A 975 -85.56 -52.85 -24.27
CA ALA A 975 -84.37 -52.62 -23.44
C ALA A 975 -84.23 -53.58 -22.24
N GLY A 976 -85.32 -54.24 -21.83
CA GLY A 976 -85.32 -55.24 -20.75
C GLY A 976 -84.85 -56.64 -21.15
N LEU A 977 -84.59 -56.89 -22.43
CA LEU A 977 -84.16 -58.20 -22.92
C LEU A 977 -82.69 -58.48 -22.64
N LYS A 978 -82.37 -59.75 -22.42
CA LYS A 978 -81.00 -60.25 -22.37
C LYS A 978 -80.62 -60.89 -23.71
N GLU A 979 -79.33 -60.92 -24.00
CA GLU A 979 -78.82 -61.72 -25.11
C GLU A 979 -79.04 -63.22 -24.86
N PRO A 980 -79.29 -64.03 -25.92
CA PRO A 980 -79.34 -63.67 -27.34
C PRO A 980 -80.71 -63.14 -27.83
N ALA A 981 -81.71 -63.04 -26.94
CA ALA A 981 -83.08 -62.69 -27.34
C ALA A 981 -83.19 -61.26 -27.86
N TYR A 982 -82.40 -60.33 -27.32
CA TYR A 982 -82.31 -58.94 -27.77
C TYR A 982 -81.87 -58.86 -29.24
N SER A 983 -80.69 -59.42 -29.56
CA SER A 983 -80.16 -59.41 -30.92
C SER A 983 -81.05 -60.18 -31.90
N ASN A 984 -81.56 -61.35 -31.52
CA ASN A 984 -82.44 -62.15 -32.37
C ASN A 984 -83.73 -61.41 -32.75
N PHE A 985 -84.29 -60.62 -31.83
CA PHE A 985 -85.51 -59.87 -32.11
C PHE A 985 -85.24 -58.64 -32.97
N ILE A 986 -84.16 -57.89 -32.71
CA ILE A 986 -83.75 -56.79 -33.61
C ILE A 986 -83.57 -57.34 -35.02
N ASP A 987 -82.82 -58.44 -35.17
CA ASP A 987 -82.55 -59.07 -36.45
C ASP A 987 -83.84 -59.47 -37.18
N ALA A 988 -84.77 -60.14 -36.48
CA ALA A 988 -86.07 -60.50 -37.05
C ALA A 988 -86.87 -59.27 -37.51
N VAL A 989 -86.85 -58.18 -36.73
CA VAL A 989 -87.59 -56.95 -37.02
C VAL A 989 -87.00 -56.20 -38.22
N ILE A 990 -85.68 -56.02 -38.28
CA ILE A 990 -85.03 -55.29 -39.37
C ILE A 990 -84.93 -56.08 -40.68
N HIS A 991 -85.30 -57.37 -40.66
CA HIS A 991 -85.33 -58.22 -41.86
C HIS A 991 -86.73 -58.46 -42.41
N ASP A 992 -87.78 -58.07 -41.69
CA ASP A 992 -89.17 -58.37 -42.03
C ASP A 992 -90.03 -57.11 -42.11
N LYS A 993 -90.55 -56.81 -43.30
CA LYS A 993 -91.34 -55.61 -43.56
C LYS A 993 -92.56 -55.47 -42.67
N THR A 994 -93.30 -56.55 -42.56
CA THR A 994 -94.52 -56.62 -41.76
C THR A 994 -94.21 -56.39 -40.28
N LEU A 995 -93.14 -56.99 -39.76
CA LEU A 995 -92.76 -56.87 -38.35
C LEU A 995 -92.19 -55.48 -38.04
N TRP A 996 -91.34 -54.91 -38.91
CA TRP A 996 -90.88 -53.53 -38.79
C TRP A 996 -92.03 -52.54 -38.74
N GLU A 997 -92.93 -52.57 -39.73
CA GLU A 997 -94.08 -51.66 -39.79
C GLU A 997 -95.01 -51.84 -38.59
N ALA A 998 -95.28 -53.08 -38.17
CA ALA A 998 -96.12 -53.35 -37.02
C ALA A 998 -95.49 -52.91 -35.69
N VAL A 999 -94.18 -53.07 -35.52
CA VAL A 999 -93.47 -52.61 -34.32
C VAL A 999 -93.45 -51.08 -34.25
N GLN A 1000 -93.24 -50.39 -35.37
CA GLN A 1000 -93.29 -48.93 -35.44
C GLN A 1000 -94.73 -48.41 -35.18
N ALA A 1001 -95.75 -49.11 -35.68
CA ALA A 1001 -97.16 -48.76 -35.46
C ALA A 1001 -97.67 -49.12 -34.05
N SER A 1002 -96.94 -49.95 -33.30
CA SER A 1002 -97.39 -50.42 -31.99
C SER A 1002 -97.35 -49.31 -30.93
N LYS A 1003 -98.48 -49.16 -30.23
CA LYS A 1003 -98.62 -48.23 -29.09
C LYS A 1003 -98.05 -48.77 -27.78
N LYS A 1004 -97.62 -50.05 -27.71
CA LYS A 1004 -97.01 -50.62 -26.50
C LYS A 1004 -95.65 -49.95 -26.24
N ALA A 1005 -95.43 -49.48 -25.02
CA ALA A 1005 -94.21 -48.74 -24.66
C ALA A 1005 -92.98 -49.66 -24.51
N VAL A 1006 -93.19 -50.90 -24.04
CA VAL A 1006 -92.19 -51.95 -23.89
C VAL A 1006 -92.82 -53.27 -24.33
N PHE A 1007 -92.03 -54.17 -24.91
CA PHE A 1007 -92.45 -55.53 -25.27
C PHE A 1007 -91.92 -56.53 -24.25
N SER A 1008 -92.80 -57.38 -23.75
CA SER A 1008 -92.45 -58.51 -22.86
C SER A 1008 -91.78 -59.64 -23.63
N ASN A 1009 -91.07 -60.51 -22.90
CA ASN A 1009 -90.46 -61.72 -23.47
C ASN A 1009 -91.50 -62.62 -24.16
N GLU A 1010 -92.71 -62.66 -23.61
CA GLU A 1010 -93.84 -63.46 -24.07
C GLU A 1010 -94.38 -62.95 -25.41
N ILE A 1011 -94.59 -61.64 -25.56
CA ILE A 1011 -94.99 -61.02 -26.84
C ILE A 1011 -93.94 -61.28 -27.90
N ILE A 1012 -92.67 -61.07 -27.57
CA ILE A 1012 -91.55 -61.28 -28.50
C ILE A 1012 -91.48 -62.74 -28.95
N SER A 1013 -91.62 -63.67 -28.01
CA SER A 1013 -91.62 -65.10 -28.32
C SER A 1013 -92.77 -65.48 -29.26
N ASP A 1014 -93.95 -64.90 -29.06
CA ASP A 1014 -95.11 -65.12 -29.93
C ASP A 1014 -94.89 -64.53 -31.33
N LEU A 1015 -94.33 -63.33 -31.44
CA LEU A 1015 -94.01 -62.70 -32.73
C LEU A 1015 -92.97 -63.49 -33.52
N LEU A 1016 -91.92 -63.96 -32.84
CA LEU A 1016 -90.91 -64.84 -33.45
C LEU A 1016 -91.52 -66.19 -33.86
N ALA A 1017 -92.44 -66.75 -33.06
CA ALA A 1017 -93.14 -67.99 -33.41
C ALA A 1017 -94.08 -67.81 -34.62
N LEU A 1018 -94.76 -66.67 -34.75
CA LEU A 1018 -95.56 -66.34 -35.93
C LEU A 1018 -94.69 -66.22 -37.18
N LYS A 1019 -93.51 -65.61 -37.05
CA LYS A 1019 -92.55 -65.50 -38.15
C LYS A 1019 -92.00 -66.87 -38.55
N ASP A 1020 -91.59 -67.68 -37.58
CA ASP A 1020 -91.11 -69.05 -37.82
C ASP A 1020 -92.20 -69.93 -38.46
N PHE A 1021 -93.45 -69.77 -38.03
CA PHE A 1021 -94.58 -70.43 -38.67
C PHE A 1021 -94.72 -70.00 -40.13
N LEU A 1022 -94.74 -68.70 -40.40
CA LEU A 1022 -94.81 -68.17 -41.78
C LEU A 1022 -93.68 -68.76 -42.63
N ASP A 1023 -92.45 -68.69 -42.15
CA ASP A 1023 -91.25 -69.12 -42.88
C ASP A 1023 -91.27 -70.62 -43.19
N LYS A 1024 -91.62 -71.46 -42.21
CA LYS A 1024 -91.75 -72.90 -42.41
C LYS A 1024 -92.83 -73.24 -43.43
N LYS A 1025 -93.97 -72.54 -43.39
CA LYS A 1025 -95.08 -72.81 -44.32
C LYS A 1025 -94.78 -72.30 -45.74
N LEU A 1026 -94.13 -71.15 -45.88
CA LEU A 1026 -93.64 -70.67 -47.17
C LEU A 1026 -92.53 -71.59 -47.71
N ALA A 1027 -91.66 -72.13 -46.85
CA ALA A 1027 -90.62 -73.07 -47.26
C ALA A 1027 -91.18 -74.37 -47.85
N ILE A 1028 -92.29 -74.88 -47.29
CA ILE A 1028 -92.99 -76.05 -47.85
C ILE A 1028 -93.54 -75.73 -49.26
N ASN A 1029 -93.95 -74.48 -49.51
CA ASN A 1029 -94.40 -74.04 -50.82
C ASN A 1029 -93.28 -73.54 -51.75
N LYS A 1030 -91.98 -73.74 -51.41
CA LYS A 1030 -90.86 -73.26 -52.24
C LYS A 1030 -90.84 -73.84 -53.66
N ARG A 1031 -91.40 -75.04 -53.87
CA ARG A 1031 -91.53 -75.67 -55.20
C ARG A 1031 -92.79 -75.25 -55.95
N GLY A 1032 -93.62 -74.38 -55.37
CA GLY A 1032 -94.86 -73.88 -55.96
C GLY A 1032 -96.03 -74.87 -55.92
N GLU A 1033 -95.90 -75.99 -55.20
CA GLU A 1033 -96.88 -77.10 -55.16
C GLU A 1033 -98.27 -76.69 -54.67
N PHE A 1034 -98.39 -75.57 -53.95
CA PHE A 1034 -99.65 -75.04 -53.41
C PHE A 1034 -100.08 -73.71 -54.05
N GLY A 1035 -99.35 -73.21 -55.06
CA GLY A 1035 -99.67 -72.00 -55.82
C GLY A 1035 -99.31 -70.68 -55.12
N GLN A 1036 -99.34 -69.56 -55.87
CA GLN A 1036 -98.99 -68.23 -55.33
C GLN A 1036 -100.03 -67.70 -54.34
N ASP A 1037 -101.31 -67.99 -54.58
CA ASP A 1037 -102.38 -67.56 -53.68
C ASP A 1037 -102.16 -68.08 -52.26
N TYR A 1038 -101.59 -69.29 -52.11
CA TYR A 1038 -101.30 -69.88 -50.80
C TYR A 1038 -100.27 -69.06 -50.02
N SER A 1039 -99.17 -68.68 -50.68
CA SER A 1039 -98.17 -67.79 -50.09
C SER A 1039 -98.75 -66.40 -49.77
N MET A 1040 -99.65 -65.88 -50.61
CA MET A 1040 -100.31 -64.59 -50.36
C MET A 1040 -101.22 -64.64 -49.12
N SER A 1041 -102.04 -65.68 -48.94
CA SER A 1041 -102.86 -65.82 -47.73
C SER A 1041 -102.01 -66.10 -46.48
N LEU A 1042 -100.88 -66.79 -46.61
CA LEU A 1042 -99.93 -66.92 -45.50
C LEU A 1042 -99.37 -65.56 -45.07
N ASN A 1043 -98.96 -64.72 -46.01
CA ASN A 1043 -98.47 -63.37 -45.71
C ASN A 1043 -99.55 -62.48 -45.10
N LYS A 1044 -100.78 -62.48 -45.66
CA LYS A 1044 -101.91 -61.71 -45.10
C LYS A 1044 -102.27 -62.14 -43.69
N PHE A 1045 -102.24 -63.45 -43.45
CA PHE A 1045 -102.48 -63.99 -42.11
C PHE A 1045 -101.39 -63.52 -41.14
N TYR A 1046 -100.12 -63.64 -41.52
CA TYR A 1046 -99.00 -63.19 -40.70
C TYR A 1046 -99.08 -61.69 -40.39
N GLU A 1047 -99.35 -60.84 -41.39
CA GLU A 1047 -99.58 -59.41 -41.23
C GLU A 1047 -100.68 -59.11 -40.22
N THR A 1048 -101.83 -59.75 -40.40
CA THR A 1048 -102.97 -59.58 -39.50
C THR A 1048 -102.64 -60.08 -38.09
N ALA A 1049 -101.98 -61.23 -37.96
CA ALA A 1049 -101.67 -61.85 -36.68
C ALA A 1049 -100.64 -61.06 -35.88
N VAL A 1050 -99.59 -60.56 -36.53
CA VAL A 1050 -98.57 -59.69 -35.92
C VAL A 1050 -99.21 -58.39 -35.42
N ALA A 1051 -100.04 -57.74 -36.25
CA ALA A 1051 -100.74 -56.52 -35.87
C ALA A 1051 -101.71 -56.76 -34.69
N ILE A 1052 -102.41 -57.89 -34.68
CA ILE A 1052 -103.27 -58.28 -33.56
C ILE A 1052 -102.44 -58.51 -32.30
N ARG A 1053 -101.32 -59.24 -32.37
CA ARG A 1053 -100.49 -59.52 -31.18
C ARG A 1053 -99.86 -58.27 -30.58
N LEU A 1054 -99.49 -57.31 -31.43
CA LEU A 1054 -98.97 -56.00 -31.03
C LEU A 1054 -100.07 -54.98 -30.67
N SER A 1055 -101.34 -55.36 -30.74
CA SER A 1055 -102.45 -54.51 -30.30
C SER A 1055 -102.52 -54.40 -28.77
N THR A 1056 -103.38 -53.50 -28.29
CA THR A 1056 -103.71 -53.34 -26.88
C THR A 1056 -104.93 -54.19 -26.47
N SER A 1057 -105.40 -55.11 -27.32
CA SER A 1057 -106.47 -56.05 -26.97
C SER A 1057 -105.97 -57.09 -25.97
N SER A 1058 -106.88 -57.66 -25.17
CA SER A 1058 -106.52 -58.70 -24.19
C SER A 1058 -105.93 -59.94 -24.89
N PRO A 1059 -105.03 -60.72 -24.25
CA PRO A 1059 -104.47 -61.94 -24.87
C PRO A 1059 -105.53 -62.90 -25.40
N LYS A 1060 -106.67 -63.00 -24.69
CA LYS A 1060 -107.84 -63.77 -25.10
C LYS A 1060 -108.45 -63.26 -26.40
N ASP A 1061 -108.65 -61.95 -26.52
CA ASP A 1061 -109.19 -61.31 -27.72
C ASP A 1061 -108.20 -61.39 -28.89
N GLN A 1062 -106.90 -61.28 -28.59
CA GLN A 1062 -105.84 -61.44 -29.58
C GLN A 1062 -105.83 -62.87 -30.13
N ALA A 1063 -105.85 -63.89 -29.26
CA ALA A 1063 -105.93 -65.29 -29.68
C ALA A 1063 -107.19 -65.54 -30.52
N HIS A 1064 -108.34 -64.97 -30.11
CA HIS A 1064 -109.59 -65.01 -30.88
C HIS A 1064 -109.46 -64.40 -32.26
N ALA A 1065 -108.89 -63.20 -32.33
CA ALA A 1065 -108.74 -62.47 -33.57
C ALA A 1065 -107.72 -63.15 -34.49
N ILE A 1066 -106.65 -63.76 -33.96
CA ILE A 1066 -105.68 -64.54 -34.75
C ILE A 1066 -106.35 -65.78 -35.34
N ILE A 1067 -107.09 -66.57 -34.55
CA ILE A 1067 -107.83 -67.73 -35.07
C ILE A 1067 -108.84 -67.30 -36.13
N LYS A 1068 -109.55 -66.19 -35.89
CA LYS A 1068 -110.50 -65.63 -36.86
C LYS A 1068 -109.81 -65.21 -38.16
N ALA A 1069 -108.63 -64.58 -38.07
CA ALA A 1069 -107.81 -64.24 -39.24
C ALA A 1069 -107.39 -65.49 -40.02
N ALA A 1070 -107.01 -66.57 -39.33
CA ALA A 1070 -106.68 -67.85 -39.97
C ALA A 1070 -107.89 -68.46 -40.70
N HIS A 1071 -109.06 -68.48 -40.08
CA HIS A 1071 -110.28 -68.96 -40.74
C HIS A 1071 -110.61 -68.11 -41.98
N HIS A 1072 -110.48 -66.78 -41.87
CA HIS A 1072 -110.75 -65.88 -42.98
C HIS A 1072 -109.84 -66.18 -44.19
N GLU A 1073 -108.54 -66.31 -43.94
CA GLU A 1073 -107.55 -66.48 -45.01
C GLU A 1073 -107.50 -67.90 -45.60
N PHE A 1074 -107.88 -68.94 -44.83
CA PHE A 1074 -107.66 -70.33 -45.28
C PHE A 1074 -108.95 -71.16 -45.46
N ALA A 1075 -110.11 -70.80 -44.90
CA ALA A 1075 -111.27 -71.70 -44.88
C ALA A 1075 -111.81 -72.08 -46.27
N HIS A 1076 -111.60 -71.23 -47.27
CA HIS A 1076 -112.06 -71.44 -48.65
C HIS A 1076 -111.14 -72.36 -49.47
N ARG A 1077 -110.03 -72.85 -48.91
CA ARG A 1077 -109.01 -73.65 -49.64
C ARG A 1077 -109.09 -75.13 -49.29
N ASP A 1078 -108.81 -76.00 -50.26
CA ASP A 1078 -108.83 -77.46 -50.07
C ASP A 1078 -107.85 -77.94 -48.99
N SER A 1079 -106.64 -77.38 -48.96
CA SER A 1079 -105.65 -77.61 -47.89
C SER A 1079 -105.85 -76.72 -46.65
N GLY A 1080 -106.80 -75.78 -46.72
CA GLY A 1080 -107.03 -74.74 -45.72
C GLY A 1080 -107.51 -75.25 -44.37
N LYS A 1081 -108.30 -76.33 -44.36
CA LYS A 1081 -108.72 -76.99 -43.10
C LYS A 1081 -107.54 -77.50 -42.28
N ARG A 1082 -106.50 -78.02 -42.95
CA ARG A 1082 -105.28 -78.48 -42.30
C ARG A 1082 -104.46 -77.30 -41.77
N LEU A 1083 -104.43 -76.19 -42.50
CA LEU A 1083 -103.66 -75.02 -42.09
C LEU A 1083 -104.30 -74.26 -40.91
N ILE A 1084 -105.63 -74.15 -40.91
CA ILE A 1084 -106.40 -73.67 -39.75
C ILE A 1084 -106.15 -74.59 -38.55
N ALA A 1085 -106.18 -75.91 -38.75
CA ALA A 1085 -105.88 -76.86 -37.70
C ALA A 1085 -104.44 -76.72 -37.18
N ASP A 1086 -103.44 -76.47 -38.03
CA ASP A 1086 -102.07 -76.21 -37.62
C ASP A 1086 -101.97 -74.89 -36.81
N ILE A 1087 -102.67 -73.83 -37.21
CA ILE A 1087 -102.71 -72.55 -36.48
C ILE A 1087 -103.41 -72.70 -35.13
N ILE A 1088 -104.57 -73.37 -35.09
CA ILE A 1088 -105.28 -73.72 -33.84
C ILE A 1088 -104.38 -74.59 -32.96
N MET A 1089 -103.71 -75.62 -33.51
CA MET A 1089 -102.78 -76.45 -32.74
C MET A 1089 -101.61 -75.65 -32.15
N THR A 1090 -101.13 -74.63 -32.86
CA THR A 1090 -100.09 -73.72 -32.36
C THR A 1090 -100.62 -72.79 -31.26
N ILE A 1091 -101.95 -72.59 -31.18
CA ILE A 1091 -102.64 -71.72 -30.23
C ILE A 1091 -103.32 -72.49 -29.05
N SER A 1092 -103.61 -73.81 -29.15
CA SER A 1092 -104.65 -74.49 -28.33
C SER A 1092 -104.25 -75.66 -27.40
N VAL A 1093 -102.98 -75.92 -27.05
CA VAL A 1093 -102.63 -77.04 -26.11
C VAL A 1093 -102.41 -76.55 -24.67
N VAL A 1094 -103.50 -76.26 -23.94
CA VAL A 1094 -103.46 -75.97 -22.48
C VAL A 1094 -104.51 -76.80 -21.68
N GLY A 1095 -104.70 -78.08 -21.99
CA GLY A 1095 -105.78 -78.89 -21.37
C GLY A 1095 -105.51 -80.38 -21.12
N LEU A 1096 -104.38 -80.75 -20.50
CA LEU A 1096 -104.05 -82.13 -20.13
C LEU A 1096 -104.68 -82.54 -18.77
N PHE A 1097 -106.01 -82.53 -18.61
CA PHE A 1097 -106.66 -83.06 -17.39
C PHE A 1097 -108.02 -83.78 -17.54
N ILE A 1098 -108.56 -84.03 -18.75
CA ILE A 1098 -109.82 -84.79 -18.92
C ILE A 1098 -109.60 -86.04 -19.78
N GLY A 1099 -108.86 -87.02 -19.25
CA GLY A 1099 -108.49 -88.24 -20.00
C GLY A 1099 -108.73 -89.59 -19.31
N VAL A 1100 -109.04 -89.63 -18.00
CA VAL A 1100 -109.05 -90.89 -17.24
C VAL A 1100 -110.44 -91.55 -17.14
N GLY A 1101 -111.54 -90.83 -17.34
CA GLY A 1101 -112.90 -91.37 -17.15
C GLY A 1101 -113.51 -92.14 -18.33
N ARG A 1102 -113.02 -91.96 -19.57
CA ARG A 1102 -113.63 -92.53 -20.79
C ARG A 1102 -112.97 -93.83 -21.29
N LEU A 1103 -111.91 -94.30 -20.65
CA LEU A 1103 -111.28 -95.59 -20.96
C LEU A 1103 -112.00 -96.79 -20.30
N LEU A 1104 -112.99 -96.55 -19.42
CA LEU A 1104 -113.72 -97.58 -18.68
C LEU A 1104 -115.13 -97.90 -19.25
N SER A 1105 -115.53 -97.33 -20.39
CA SER A 1105 -116.88 -97.53 -20.98
C SER A 1105 -116.92 -97.95 -22.46
N GLY A 1106 -115.78 -98.37 -23.04
CA GLY A 1106 -115.76 -99.26 -24.22
C GLY A 1106 -116.42 -98.77 -25.52
N ARG A 1107 -116.29 -97.49 -25.92
CA ARG A 1107 -116.70 -96.99 -27.26
C ARG A 1107 -115.49 -96.59 -28.10
N SER A 1108 -115.47 -96.97 -29.38
CA SER A 1108 -114.35 -96.76 -30.32
C SER A 1108 -114.21 -95.32 -30.82
N PHE A 1109 -112.96 -94.88 -30.96
CA PHE A 1109 -112.46 -93.65 -31.59
C PHE A 1109 -112.65 -93.69 -33.12
N PHE A 1110 -113.12 -92.58 -33.71
CA PHE A 1110 -113.16 -92.19 -35.14
C PHE A 1110 -114.54 -92.13 -35.84
N PHE A 1111 -114.88 -90.89 -36.20
CA PHE A 1111 -115.87 -90.35 -37.14
C PHE A 1111 -117.36 -90.27 -36.73
N SER A 1112 -117.83 -89.04 -36.57
CA SER A 1112 -119.14 -88.62 -37.08
C SER A 1112 -119.02 -87.20 -37.68
N GLN A 1113 -119.78 -86.91 -38.74
CA GLN A 1113 -119.72 -85.66 -39.50
C GLN A 1113 -120.56 -84.54 -38.86
N ALA A 1114 -119.88 -83.54 -38.30
CA ALA A 1114 -120.26 -82.12 -38.12
C ALA A 1114 -119.10 -81.40 -37.41
N LYS A 1115 -119.10 -80.05 -37.36
CA LYS A 1115 -118.10 -79.13 -36.74
C LYS A 1115 -117.15 -79.86 -35.76
N THR A 1116 -115.86 -79.99 -36.12
CA THR A 1116 -114.94 -80.93 -35.46
C THR A 1116 -114.97 -80.75 -33.94
N GLU A 1117 -115.20 -81.83 -33.20
CA GLU A 1117 -115.41 -81.81 -31.73
C GLU A 1117 -114.35 -80.98 -30.99
N ARG A 1118 -113.12 -80.91 -31.51
CA ARG A 1118 -112.01 -80.12 -30.97
C ARG A 1118 -112.20 -78.60 -31.06
N GLU A 1119 -112.84 -78.09 -32.12
CA GLU A 1119 -113.17 -76.65 -32.24
C GLU A 1119 -114.24 -76.28 -31.22
N THR A 1120 -115.24 -77.14 -31.04
CA THR A 1120 -116.28 -76.97 -30.01
C THR A 1120 -115.69 -77.07 -28.60
N GLU A 1121 -114.78 -78.01 -28.35
CA GLU A 1121 -114.10 -78.22 -27.06
C GLU A 1121 -113.20 -77.03 -26.69
N PHE A 1122 -112.43 -76.49 -27.65
CA PHE A 1122 -111.62 -75.28 -27.46
C PHE A 1122 -112.48 -74.02 -27.22
N THR A 1123 -113.56 -73.85 -27.99
CA THR A 1123 -114.47 -72.69 -27.85
C THR A 1123 -115.29 -72.73 -26.56
N THR A 1124 -115.59 -73.91 -26.01
CA THR A 1124 -116.46 -74.02 -24.84
C THR A 1124 -115.67 -74.06 -23.52
N GLN A 1125 -114.49 -74.69 -23.47
CA GLN A 1125 -113.76 -74.89 -22.21
C GLN A 1125 -112.65 -73.88 -21.93
N TRP A 1126 -111.90 -73.42 -22.93
CA TRP A 1126 -110.79 -72.49 -22.70
C TRP A 1126 -111.28 -71.04 -22.66
N LEU A 1127 -112.13 -70.67 -23.62
CA LEU A 1127 -112.74 -69.35 -23.73
C LEU A 1127 -113.56 -68.90 -22.52
N GLN A 1128 -114.20 -69.83 -21.80
CA GLN A 1128 -114.98 -69.50 -20.60
C GLN A 1128 -114.09 -69.29 -19.36
N ASN A 1129 -112.85 -69.80 -19.34
CA ASN A 1129 -111.97 -69.76 -18.18
C ASN A 1129 -110.83 -68.72 -18.25
N ALA A 1130 -110.63 -68.07 -19.41
CA ALA A 1130 -109.57 -67.09 -19.65
C ALA A 1130 -109.82 -65.68 -19.09
N GLU A 1131 -110.69 -65.49 -18.08
CA GLU A 1131 -110.98 -64.17 -17.46
C GLU A 1131 -109.91 -63.69 -16.46
N LYS A 1132 -108.79 -64.42 -16.27
CA LYS A 1132 -107.76 -64.13 -15.26
C LYS A 1132 -106.31 -64.15 -15.78
N GLU A 1133 -106.06 -63.62 -16.96
CA GLU A 1133 -104.69 -63.62 -17.53
C GLU A 1133 -104.12 -62.20 -17.70
N ASP A 1134 -102.81 -62.08 -17.46
CA ASP A 1134 -102.01 -60.86 -17.53
C ASP A 1134 -101.88 -60.36 -18.98
N GLU A 1135 -101.76 -59.05 -19.21
CA GLU A 1135 -101.83 -58.37 -20.52
C GLU A 1135 -100.87 -58.94 -21.58
N ASP A 1136 -99.78 -59.56 -21.12
CA ASP A 1136 -98.68 -60.03 -21.94
C ASP A 1136 -98.54 -61.55 -21.94
N THR A 1137 -99.52 -62.30 -21.42
CA THR A 1137 -99.51 -63.77 -21.39
C THR A 1137 -99.20 -64.37 -22.76
N ARG A 1138 -98.31 -65.38 -22.80
CA ARG A 1138 -97.92 -66.09 -24.02
C ARG A 1138 -99.11 -66.85 -24.61
N ILE A 1139 -99.46 -66.59 -25.86
CA ILE A 1139 -100.61 -67.23 -26.52
C ILE A 1139 -100.23 -68.16 -27.68
N ILE A 1140 -98.94 -68.31 -27.98
CA ILE A 1140 -98.42 -69.18 -29.03
C ILE A 1140 -97.34 -70.10 -28.46
N VAL A 1141 -97.57 -71.42 -28.52
CA VAL A 1141 -96.62 -72.42 -28.03
C VAL A 1141 -96.13 -73.27 -29.20
N THR A 1142 -94.84 -73.15 -29.51
CA THR A 1142 -94.17 -74.03 -30.48
C THR A 1142 -93.93 -75.41 -29.84
N PRO A 1143 -94.32 -76.52 -30.48
CA PRO A 1143 -93.99 -77.85 -29.97
C PRO A 1143 -92.46 -78.06 -30.00
N PRO A 1144 -91.87 -78.78 -29.02
CA PRO A 1144 -90.45 -79.10 -29.05
C PRO A 1144 -90.13 -79.89 -30.33
N ALA A 1145 -89.06 -79.47 -31.01
CA ALA A 1145 -88.62 -80.08 -32.27
C ALA A 1145 -88.43 -81.59 -32.10
N ALA A 1146 -89.07 -82.37 -32.95
CA ALA A 1146 -88.82 -83.79 -33.15
C ALA A 1146 -88.07 -84.00 -34.46
#